data_AF-A0A5J4YLT0-F1
#
_entry.id   AF-A0A5J4YLT0-F1
#
_cell.length_a   1.000
_cell.length_b   1.000
_cell.length_c   1.000
_cell.angle_alpha   90.00
_cell.angle_beta   90.00
_cell.angle_gamma   90.00
#
_symmetry.space_group_name_H-M   'P 1'
#
loop_
_entity.id
_entity.type
_entity.pdbx_description
1 polymer ?
#
loop_
_entity_poly.entity_id
_entity_poly.type
_entity_poly.pdbx_seq_one_letter_code
_entity_poly.pdbx_strand_id
1 'polypeptide(L)'
;MVILARAHHAAAWAFHAGGPRGTLGAATASQHACSLLDRMSRRASVGSVAMAFASGQARSDHAGRRVKPVTRPPAVRARHKRELQATGSGPGAASDPGPGAANGSSSSSSTVSASHTPLVGDKSGTIPEASTPGYSGEIFCNRNLNMAKVAAVGFDMDYTLATYKAQPFELLAYEGARKRLVEMGYPQELLRMSAYDPSYFCRGLVVDKKRGNILKMDRHKYVKIAYHGFQELSKEERDLLYDPAVTTWSTFREPDYAVLDTLFSLPDAYLFCELIELKKKYPEQISKSFLEMYRDVRRCVDISHRDGYIKLKVAEEPSKYIIYDPKLITMLQRIRKAGRRVFLVTNSLYDYTDVVMTYLVTGGDPRMSHVNWHDFFDLIIVGACKPGFLTDPNLSLYRVNPQDGTLSNTEGPVVESPEEYLRVGKIFQGGNWQHLHNLLQVKSGAQLVYVGDHMYSDILRSKRELGWRTILVIPELEHEIDVMVRERARQTMISRLTRLRDDLDGWVDRLETNKLDIESEHPEGSKAIQEIEAELQRVRMELSACKQRLVEVTKEYHELFHPIWGQLFKTGYQNSRFAEQVENYACLYTSKVTNLASMSPDHNYRCMSDMMPHDRLEDNPIRRLLRSKMGSDGDRTKP
;
A
#
# COMPACT_ATOMS: atom_id res chain seq x y z
N MET A 1 -13.17 29.55 -15.42
CA MET A 1 -11.76 29.78 -15.00
C MET A 1 -10.76 29.90 -16.15
N VAL A 2 -11.08 29.50 -17.38
CA VAL A 2 -10.19 29.62 -18.57
C VAL A 2 -10.10 31.05 -19.15
N ILE A 3 -11.02 31.94 -18.80
CA ILE A 3 -11.02 33.35 -19.27
C ILE A 3 -10.04 34.24 -18.48
N LEU A 4 -9.71 33.87 -17.23
CA LEU A 4 -8.76 34.61 -16.39
C LEU A 4 -7.28 34.34 -16.73
N ALA A 5 -6.98 33.20 -17.36
CA ALA A 5 -5.62 32.85 -17.77
C ALA A 5 -5.16 33.59 -19.03
N ARG A 6 -6.08 34.03 -19.91
CA ARG A 6 -5.74 34.82 -21.10
C ARG A 6 -5.50 36.30 -20.83
N ALA A 7 -6.04 36.84 -19.73
CA ALA A 7 -5.85 38.25 -19.36
C ALA A 7 -4.45 38.55 -18.79
N HIS A 8 -3.82 37.58 -18.11
CA HIS A 8 -2.49 37.74 -17.55
C HIS A 8 -1.36 37.70 -18.60
N HIS A 9 -1.60 37.13 -19.78
CA HIS A 9 -0.60 37.02 -20.85
C HIS A 9 -0.48 38.29 -21.72
N ALA A 10 -1.50 39.15 -21.73
CA ALA A 10 -1.50 40.40 -22.52
C ALA A 10 -0.85 41.59 -21.78
N ALA A 11 -0.79 41.56 -20.44
CA ALA A 11 -0.21 42.65 -19.64
C ALA A 11 1.33 42.62 -19.58
N ALA A 12 1.96 41.46 -19.87
CA ALA A 12 3.40 41.28 -19.75
C ALA A 12 4.20 41.71 -21.01
N TRP A 13 3.54 42.01 -22.13
CA TRP A 13 4.21 42.38 -23.39
C TRP A 13 4.30 43.89 -23.65
N ALA A 14 3.70 44.72 -22.80
CA ALA A 14 3.67 46.18 -22.99
C ALA A 14 4.81 46.95 -22.28
N PHE A 15 5.74 46.27 -21.60
CA PHE A 15 6.78 46.92 -20.77
C PHE A 15 8.19 46.98 -21.39
N HIS A 16 8.36 46.63 -22.67
CA HIS A 16 9.64 46.74 -23.39
C HIS A 16 9.48 47.45 -24.74
N ALA A 17 9.24 48.76 -24.73
CA ALA A 17 9.66 49.71 -25.78
C ALA A 17 9.41 51.17 -25.36
N GLY A 18 10.49 51.94 -25.16
CA GLY A 18 10.56 53.39 -25.40
C GLY A 18 9.89 54.36 -24.40
N GLY A 19 10.70 55.11 -23.63
CA GLY A 19 10.27 56.38 -22.97
C GLY A 19 10.38 57.58 -23.91
N PRO A 20 10.51 58.84 -23.43
CA PRO A 20 9.90 59.47 -22.25
C PRO A 20 9.13 60.77 -22.63
N ARG A 21 8.13 61.19 -21.83
CA ARG A 21 7.73 62.59 -21.54
C ARG A 21 6.32 62.67 -20.96
N GLY A 22 6.13 63.52 -19.94
CA GLY A 22 4.84 64.15 -19.67
C GLY A 22 4.15 63.76 -18.37
N THR A 23 4.40 64.56 -17.34
CA THR A 23 3.67 64.70 -16.07
C THR A 23 2.15 64.82 -16.19
N LEU A 24 1.40 64.12 -15.33
CA LEU A 24 0.18 64.52 -14.57
C LEU A 24 -0.79 63.33 -14.37
N GLY A 25 -1.17 63.05 -13.11
CA GLY A 25 -2.44 62.37 -12.82
C GLY A 25 -2.43 61.00 -12.11
N ALA A 26 -1.60 60.79 -11.09
CA ALA A 26 -1.75 59.64 -10.18
C ALA A 26 -2.79 59.94 -9.09
N ALA A 27 -4.10 59.88 -9.40
CA ALA A 27 -5.20 59.84 -8.43
C ALA A 27 -6.56 59.73 -9.14
N THR A 28 -6.94 58.55 -9.65
CA THR A 28 -8.34 58.15 -9.98
C THR A 28 -8.39 56.72 -10.56
N ALA A 29 -7.85 55.72 -9.84
CA ALA A 29 -8.05 54.31 -10.22
C ALA A 29 -8.18 53.36 -9.01
N SER A 30 -8.24 53.90 -7.79
CA SER A 30 -8.33 53.11 -6.55
C SER A 30 -9.75 53.06 -5.95
N GLN A 31 -10.73 53.80 -6.50
CA GLN A 31 -12.08 53.89 -5.91
C GLN A 31 -13.15 53.01 -6.56
N HIS A 32 -12.89 52.37 -7.71
CA HIS A 32 -13.87 51.46 -8.35
C HIS A 32 -13.64 49.95 -8.09
N ALA A 33 -12.48 49.55 -7.56
CA ALA A 33 -12.20 48.15 -7.23
C ALA A 33 -12.70 47.73 -5.82
N CYS A 34 -12.83 48.68 -4.89
CA CYS A 34 -13.29 48.39 -3.52
C CYS A 34 -14.80 48.18 -3.36
N SER A 35 -15.65 48.59 -4.32
CA SER A 35 -17.11 48.49 -4.18
C SER A 35 -17.72 47.16 -4.65
N LEU A 36 -16.97 46.33 -5.40
CA LEU A 36 -17.43 45.03 -5.89
C LEU A 36 -17.09 43.88 -4.93
N LEU A 37 -16.00 43.98 -4.17
CA LEU A 37 -15.61 42.98 -3.16
C LEU A 37 -16.48 43.05 -1.89
N ASP A 38 -17.00 44.23 -1.54
CA ASP A 38 -17.83 44.41 -0.34
C ASP A 38 -19.30 43.94 -0.53
N ARG A 39 -19.75 43.74 -1.78
CA ARG A 39 -21.08 43.16 -2.07
C ARG A 39 -21.10 41.63 -2.10
N MET A 40 -19.96 40.96 -2.29
CA MET A 40 -19.91 39.48 -2.28
C MET A 40 -19.70 38.89 -0.89
N SER A 41 -19.21 39.67 0.07
CA SER A 41 -18.97 39.23 1.46
C SER A 41 -20.24 39.19 2.35
N ARG A 42 -21.37 39.76 1.90
CA ARG A 42 -22.63 39.85 2.70
C ARG A 42 -23.72 38.84 2.36
N ARG A 43 -23.41 37.71 1.70
CA ARG A 43 -24.42 36.68 1.38
C ARG A 43 -24.15 35.25 1.89
N ALA A 44 -23.18 35.06 2.79
CA ALA A 44 -22.94 33.76 3.39
C ALA A 44 -22.63 33.85 4.90
N SER A 45 -23.57 34.40 5.69
CA SER A 45 -23.61 34.17 7.14
C SER A 45 -25.02 34.40 7.71
N VAL A 46 -25.83 33.34 7.78
CA VAL A 46 -26.90 33.19 8.78
C VAL A 46 -27.01 31.71 9.14
N GLY A 47 -26.85 31.38 10.43
CA GLY A 47 -27.17 30.05 10.96
C GLY A 47 -26.24 29.55 12.06
N SER A 48 -26.11 30.30 13.16
CA SER A 48 -25.47 29.86 14.40
C SER A 48 -26.54 29.34 15.37
N VAL A 49 -26.33 28.19 16.01
CA VAL A 49 -26.81 27.92 17.38
C VAL A 49 -25.71 27.15 18.12
N ALA A 50 -25.21 27.79 19.18
CA ALA A 50 -24.28 27.23 20.14
C ALA A 50 -25.02 26.47 21.25
N MET A 51 -24.36 25.46 21.82
CA MET A 51 -24.56 25.05 23.21
C MET A 51 -23.26 24.41 23.71
N ALA A 52 -22.67 25.06 24.71
CA ALA A 52 -21.55 24.58 25.50
C ALA A 52 -21.98 23.41 26.40
N PHE A 53 -21.05 22.56 26.84
CA PHE A 53 -20.91 22.21 28.26
C PHE A 53 -19.53 21.62 28.55
N ALA A 54 -19.00 22.06 29.69
CA ALA A 54 -17.69 21.75 30.23
C ALA A 54 -17.70 20.53 31.18
N SER A 55 -16.49 20.00 31.38
CA SER A 55 -15.96 19.19 32.49
C SER A 55 -16.76 19.03 33.80
N GLY A 56 -16.65 17.86 34.42
CA GLY A 56 -16.89 17.70 35.86
C GLY A 56 -16.80 16.26 36.38
N GLN A 57 -15.90 16.03 37.33
CA GLN A 57 -15.64 14.79 38.07
C GLN A 57 -16.74 14.40 39.07
N ALA A 58 -16.62 13.15 39.54
CA ALA A 58 -17.36 12.48 40.60
C ALA A 58 -17.49 13.23 41.94
N ARG A 59 -18.62 13.03 42.65
CA ARG A 59 -18.73 12.38 43.98
C ARG A 59 -20.14 12.49 44.60
N SER A 60 -20.58 11.36 45.14
CA SER A 60 -21.34 11.10 46.38
C SER A 60 -22.64 11.85 46.76
N ASP A 61 -23.60 11.00 47.14
CA ASP A 61 -24.46 11.05 48.34
C ASP A 61 -25.94 11.46 48.30
N HIS A 62 -26.76 10.42 48.56
CA HIS A 62 -27.84 10.29 49.55
C HIS A 62 -29.22 10.97 49.38
N ALA A 63 -30.23 10.11 49.62
CA ALA A 63 -31.62 10.35 50.02
C ALA A 63 -32.58 10.89 48.94
N GLY A 64 -33.77 10.33 48.69
CA GLY A 64 -34.45 9.20 49.29
C GLY A 64 -35.88 9.04 48.74
N ARG A 65 -36.42 7.83 48.94
CA ARG A 65 -37.85 7.40 49.00
C ARG A 65 -38.73 7.30 47.73
N ARG A 66 -39.00 6.01 47.44
CA ARG A 66 -40.32 5.30 47.25
C ARG A 66 -41.23 5.82 46.12
N VAL A 67 -41.72 4.98 45.19
CA VAL A 67 -42.65 3.84 45.39
C VAL A 67 -42.51 2.81 44.24
N LYS A 68 -42.65 1.50 44.56
CA LYS A 68 -42.63 0.28 43.71
C LYS A 68 -44.06 -0.04 43.15
N PRO A 69 -44.39 -1.21 42.53
CA PRO A 69 -43.65 -2.20 41.69
C PRO A 69 -44.46 -2.64 40.42
N VAL A 70 -43.95 -3.65 39.69
CA VAL A 70 -44.64 -4.90 39.25
C VAL A 70 -44.39 -5.31 37.77
N THR A 71 -43.45 -6.25 37.64
CA THR A 71 -43.40 -7.51 36.84
C THR A 71 -43.86 -7.63 35.36
N ARG A 72 -42.89 -8.04 34.53
CA ARG A 72 -42.89 -9.12 33.47
C ARG A 72 -43.94 -10.26 33.60
N PRO A 73 -44.05 -11.24 32.67
CA PRO A 73 -43.86 -11.37 31.20
C PRO A 73 -45.10 -12.13 30.61
N PRO A 74 -45.10 -13.11 29.65
CA PRO A 74 -44.21 -13.53 28.55
C PRO A 74 -44.93 -13.77 27.18
N ALA A 75 -44.21 -14.38 26.23
CA ALA A 75 -44.55 -14.79 24.86
C ALA A 75 -45.77 -15.71 24.69
N VAL A 76 -46.29 -15.84 23.44
CA VAL A 76 -46.55 -17.10 22.69
C VAL A 76 -47.25 -16.85 21.32
N ARG A 77 -46.88 -17.71 20.36
CA ARG A 77 -47.41 -18.04 19.02
C ARG A 77 -48.89 -17.76 18.71
N ALA A 78 -49.19 -17.51 17.43
CA ALA A 78 -50.45 -17.88 16.79
C ALA A 78 -50.24 -18.51 15.39
N ARG A 79 -50.91 -19.65 15.18
CA ARG A 79 -51.28 -20.30 13.90
C ARG A 79 -52.69 -19.84 13.50
N HIS A 80 -53.06 -19.91 12.21
CA HIS A 80 -54.30 -20.47 11.60
C HIS A 80 -54.17 -20.32 10.05
N LYS A 81 -54.16 -21.36 9.20
CA LYS A 81 -55.28 -22.16 8.57
C LYS A 81 -56.34 -21.28 7.86
N ARG A 82 -56.91 -21.57 6.67
CA ARG A 82 -56.77 -22.55 5.56
C ARG A 82 -57.88 -22.21 4.51
N GLU A 83 -57.74 -22.65 3.25
CA GLU A 83 -58.76 -23.04 2.21
C GLU A 83 -58.61 -22.31 0.85
N LEU A 84 -58.90 -22.86 -0.35
CA LEU A 84 -58.89 -24.19 -0.99
C LEU A 84 -59.31 -24.00 -2.48
N GLN A 85 -58.74 -24.77 -3.43
CA GLN A 85 -59.26 -25.31 -4.74
C GLN A 85 -58.09 -25.42 -5.75
N ALA A 86 -57.56 -26.63 -6.04
CA ALA A 86 -58.02 -27.71 -6.95
C ALA A 86 -57.92 -27.29 -8.44
N THR A 87 -57.12 -27.94 -9.30
CA THR A 87 -57.25 -29.32 -9.86
C THR A 87 -55.88 -29.75 -10.46
N GLY A 88 -55.38 -30.98 -10.23
CA GLY A 88 -55.49 -32.16 -11.13
C GLY A 88 -54.46 -32.08 -12.28
N SER A 89 -53.53 -33.01 -12.57
CA SER A 89 -53.53 -34.47 -12.43
C SER A 89 -52.09 -35.00 -12.66
N GLY A 90 -51.66 -36.02 -11.90
CA GLY A 90 -50.53 -36.92 -12.26
C GLY A 90 -50.98 -37.98 -13.28
N PRO A 91 -50.39 -39.19 -13.36
CA PRO A 91 -49.36 -39.84 -12.54
C PRO A 91 -48.20 -40.44 -13.42
N GLY A 92 -47.22 -41.25 -13.01
CA GLY A 92 -46.89 -42.00 -11.80
C GLY A 92 -45.53 -42.69 -12.03
N ALA A 93 -44.70 -42.81 -10.97
CA ALA A 93 -44.42 -44.06 -10.23
C ALA A 93 -43.16 -44.78 -10.76
N ALA A 94 -42.05 -44.76 -10.01
CA ALA A 94 -41.57 -45.82 -9.09
C ALA A 94 -40.91 -46.97 -9.88
N SER A 95 -39.75 -47.55 -9.54
CA SER A 95 -39.15 -47.90 -8.25
C SER A 95 -37.73 -48.49 -8.50
N ASP A 96 -36.84 -48.36 -7.53
CA ASP A 96 -35.65 -49.23 -7.34
C ASP A 96 -36.06 -50.70 -7.12
N PRO A 97 -35.22 -51.71 -7.46
CA PRO A 97 -34.19 -52.23 -6.52
C PRO A 97 -32.90 -52.81 -7.17
N GLY A 98 -31.82 -53.01 -6.39
CA GLY A 98 -30.67 -53.89 -6.77
C GLY A 98 -30.96 -55.38 -6.48
N PRO A 99 -29.98 -56.32 -6.42
CA PRO A 99 -28.57 -56.37 -6.87
C PRO A 99 -28.21 -57.66 -7.69
N GLY A 100 -26.97 -57.82 -8.19
CA GLY A 100 -26.33 -59.15 -8.37
C GLY A 100 -25.78 -59.59 -9.75
N ALA A 101 -24.44 -59.77 -9.77
CA ALA A 101 -23.64 -60.89 -10.33
C ALA A 101 -23.59 -61.30 -11.84
N ALA A 102 -22.34 -61.30 -12.33
CA ALA A 102 -21.60 -62.36 -13.06
C ALA A 102 -21.67 -62.51 -14.61
N ASN A 103 -20.44 -62.55 -15.18
CA ASN A 103 -19.93 -63.22 -16.40
C ASN A 103 -20.54 -62.85 -17.77
N GLY A 104 -19.81 -62.64 -18.87
CA GLY A 104 -18.38 -62.76 -19.20
C GLY A 104 -18.20 -62.67 -20.72
N SER A 105 -16.98 -62.33 -21.18
CA SER A 105 -16.43 -62.43 -22.55
C SER A 105 -16.98 -61.51 -23.66
N SER A 106 -16.23 -60.99 -24.64
CA SER A 106 -14.81 -60.66 -24.84
C SER A 106 -14.70 -60.14 -26.29
N SER A 107 -14.14 -58.94 -26.51
CA SER A 107 -13.23 -58.66 -27.65
C SER A 107 -12.76 -57.19 -27.60
N SER A 108 -11.45 -57.06 -27.34
CA SER A 108 -10.53 -55.91 -27.47
C SER A 108 -10.64 -55.16 -28.81
N SER A 109 -10.18 -53.92 -29.01
CA SER A 109 -9.02 -53.14 -28.50
C SER A 109 -9.29 -51.63 -28.76
N SER A 110 -8.74 -50.61 -28.08
CA SER A 110 -7.31 -50.35 -27.84
C SER A 110 -7.08 -49.12 -26.91
N THR A 111 -6.28 -49.34 -25.85
CA THR A 111 -5.19 -48.50 -25.28
C THR A 111 -5.39 -47.00 -25.00
N VAL A 112 -5.26 -46.60 -23.71
CA VAL A 112 -4.11 -45.85 -23.16
C VAL A 112 -3.93 -46.24 -21.67
N SER A 113 -2.71 -46.61 -21.31
CA SER A 113 -2.28 -47.16 -20.02
C SER A 113 -2.12 -46.12 -18.91
N ALA A 114 -2.71 -46.39 -17.75
CA ALA A 114 -2.27 -45.86 -16.45
C ALA A 114 -1.54 -46.98 -15.71
N SER A 115 -0.27 -46.77 -15.35
CA SER A 115 0.50 -47.70 -14.54
C SER A 115 0.88 -47.05 -13.21
N HIS A 116 0.22 -47.48 -12.14
CA HIS A 116 0.71 -47.42 -10.77
C HIS A 116 1.52 -48.68 -10.49
N THR A 117 2.72 -48.56 -9.90
CA THR A 117 3.33 -49.45 -8.88
C THR A 117 4.75 -48.93 -8.51
N PRO A 118 5.41 -49.36 -7.42
CA PRO A 118 5.15 -48.97 -6.02
C PRO A 118 6.44 -48.47 -5.30
N LEU A 119 6.28 -47.96 -4.08
CA LEU A 119 7.38 -47.67 -3.14
C LEU A 119 7.96 -48.97 -2.55
N VAL A 120 9.29 -49.20 -2.65
CA VAL A 120 10.17 -49.66 -1.54
C VAL A 120 11.64 -49.39 -1.90
N GLY A 121 12.32 -48.64 -1.03
CA GLY A 121 13.65 -48.94 -0.48
C GLY A 121 14.89 -48.70 -1.35
N ASP A 122 15.59 -47.60 -1.09
CA ASP A 122 17.05 -47.67 -0.94
C ASP A 122 17.53 -46.75 0.20
N LYS A 123 18.38 -47.31 1.05
CA LYS A 123 19.03 -46.64 2.19
C LYS A 123 20.42 -46.21 1.73
N SER A 124 20.87 -45.05 2.21
CA SER A 124 22.14 -44.38 1.88
C SER A 124 22.13 -43.56 0.59
N GLY A 125 21.40 -42.45 0.64
CA GLY A 125 21.67 -41.29 -0.20
C GLY A 125 21.65 -40.08 0.72
N THR A 126 22.79 -39.39 0.83
CA THR A 126 22.82 -37.96 1.21
C THR A 126 21.68 -37.28 0.46
N ILE A 127 20.68 -36.80 1.20
CA ILE A 127 19.64 -35.92 0.63
C ILE A 127 20.42 -34.81 -0.07
N PRO A 128 20.29 -34.63 -1.40
CA PRO A 128 20.90 -33.49 -2.03
C PRO A 128 20.37 -32.29 -1.26
N GLU A 129 21.24 -31.46 -0.69
CA GLU A 129 20.83 -30.13 -0.25
C GLU A 129 20.19 -29.49 -1.49
N ALA A 130 18.86 -29.53 -1.53
CA ALA A 130 18.11 -28.90 -2.58
C ALA A 130 18.51 -27.44 -2.49
N SER A 131 19.27 -26.97 -3.47
CA SER A 131 19.56 -25.56 -3.67
C SER A 131 18.23 -24.85 -3.48
N THR A 132 18.08 -24.08 -2.39
CA THR A 132 16.79 -23.47 -2.07
C THR A 132 16.44 -22.61 -3.29
N PRO A 133 15.36 -22.92 -4.03
CA PRO A 133 15.08 -22.18 -5.25
C PRO A 133 14.93 -20.71 -4.89
N GLY A 134 15.66 -19.84 -5.60
CA GLY A 134 15.51 -18.40 -5.45
C GLY A 134 14.10 -17.94 -5.87
N TYR A 135 13.83 -16.66 -5.66
CA TYR A 135 12.58 -16.03 -6.10
C TYR A 135 12.32 -16.32 -7.59
N SER A 136 11.15 -16.89 -7.90
CA SER A 136 10.80 -17.36 -9.25
C SER A 136 9.74 -16.50 -9.93
N GLY A 137 9.38 -15.36 -9.35
CA GLY A 137 8.32 -14.48 -9.85
C GLY A 137 6.94 -14.84 -9.27
N GLU A 138 6.89 -15.32 -8.03
CA GLU A 138 5.67 -15.72 -7.35
C GLU A 138 4.69 -14.54 -7.21
N ILE A 139 3.40 -14.86 -7.31
CA ILE A 139 2.28 -13.96 -7.05
C ILE A 139 1.64 -14.38 -5.73
N PHE A 140 1.62 -13.47 -4.77
CA PHE A 140 1.14 -13.71 -3.43
C PHE A 140 -0.33 -13.32 -3.30
N CYS A 141 -1.12 -14.14 -2.59
CA CYS A 141 -2.57 -14.01 -2.53
C CYS A 141 -3.06 -13.73 -1.10
N ASN A 142 -3.53 -12.51 -0.87
CA ASN A 142 -4.19 -12.11 0.38
C ASN A 142 -5.69 -12.46 0.37
N ARG A 143 -6.34 -12.43 -0.81
CA ARG A 143 -7.78 -12.69 -0.96
C ARG A 143 -8.07 -13.47 -2.23
N ASN A 144 -8.82 -14.57 -2.09
CA ASN A 144 -9.20 -15.46 -3.19
C ASN A 144 -9.65 -14.69 -4.44
N LEU A 145 -8.98 -14.93 -5.57
CA LEU A 145 -9.28 -14.29 -6.85
C LEU A 145 -9.39 -15.36 -7.93
N ASN A 146 -10.61 -15.58 -8.41
CA ASN A 146 -10.86 -16.44 -9.56
C ASN A 146 -10.83 -15.59 -10.83
N MET A 147 -9.74 -15.67 -11.59
CA MET A 147 -9.57 -14.88 -12.81
C MET A 147 -10.54 -15.27 -13.93
N ALA A 148 -11.13 -16.48 -13.90
CA ALA A 148 -12.16 -16.91 -14.86
C ALA A 148 -13.47 -16.09 -14.75
N LYS A 149 -13.70 -15.42 -13.61
CA LYS A 149 -14.87 -14.55 -13.39
C LYS A 149 -14.60 -13.07 -13.70
N VAL A 150 -13.36 -12.74 -14.07
CA VAL A 150 -12.94 -11.37 -14.36
C VAL A 150 -13.24 -11.07 -15.82
N ALA A 151 -14.00 -9.99 -16.07
CA ALA A 151 -14.35 -9.52 -17.40
C ALA A 151 -13.33 -8.53 -17.97
N ALA A 152 -12.70 -7.72 -17.10
CA ALA A 152 -11.74 -6.69 -17.51
C ALA A 152 -10.51 -6.64 -16.60
N VAL A 153 -9.34 -6.44 -17.19
CA VAL A 153 -8.07 -6.22 -16.48
C VAL A 153 -7.50 -4.87 -16.88
N GLY A 154 -7.30 -4.02 -15.89
CA GLY A 154 -6.75 -2.68 -16.03
C GLY A 154 -5.35 -2.57 -15.49
N PHE A 155 -4.58 -1.64 -16.06
CA PHE A 155 -3.22 -1.38 -15.64
C PHE A 155 -3.01 0.12 -15.45
N ASP A 156 -2.25 0.49 -14.42
CA ASP A 156 -1.48 1.72 -14.43
C ASP A 156 -0.28 1.58 -15.37
N MET A 157 0.25 2.70 -15.87
CA MET A 157 1.45 2.70 -16.70
C MET A 157 2.72 2.75 -15.85
N ASP A 158 2.93 3.88 -15.18
CA ASP A 158 4.18 4.22 -14.51
C ASP A 158 4.40 3.31 -13.29
N TYR A 159 5.62 2.76 -13.13
CA TYR A 159 5.99 1.73 -12.13
C TYR A 159 5.15 0.45 -12.09
N THR A 160 4.18 0.30 -12.99
CA THR A 160 3.36 -0.91 -13.14
C THR A 160 3.69 -1.64 -14.43
N LEU A 161 3.31 -1.10 -15.60
CA LEU A 161 3.74 -1.64 -16.90
C LEU A 161 5.16 -1.18 -17.23
N ALA A 162 5.46 0.09 -16.96
CA ALA A 162 6.77 0.71 -17.14
C ALA A 162 7.56 0.63 -15.84
N THR A 163 8.46 -0.35 -15.72
CA THR A 163 9.41 -0.36 -14.60
C THR A 163 10.57 0.57 -14.92
N TYR A 164 10.78 1.59 -14.09
CA TYR A 164 11.89 2.52 -14.25
C TYR A 164 13.15 2.04 -13.51
N LYS A 165 14.31 2.40 -14.04
CA LYS A 165 15.59 2.30 -13.35
C LYS A 165 15.66 3.43 -12.33
N ALA A 166 15.62 3.10 -11.04
CA ALA A 166 15.50 4.04 -9.93
C ALA A 166 16.51 5.21 -10.03
N GLN A 167 17.81 4.91 -10.03
CA GLN A 167 18.86 5.93 -10.00
C GLN A 167 18.75 6.99 -11.12
N PRO A 168 18.77 6.64 -12.43
CA PRO A 168 18.73 7.66 -13.49
C PRO A 168 17.40 8.42 -13.54
N PHE A 169 16.28 7.75 -13.24
CA PHE A 169 14.96 8.35 -13.36
C PHE A 169 14.62 9.26 -12.17
N GLU A 170 14.87 8.80 -10.94
CA GLU A 170 14.66 9.60 -9.72
C GLU A 170 15.60 10.80 -9.65
N LEU A 171 16.87 10.63 -10.07
CA LEU A 171 17.84 11.72 -10.15
C LEU A 171 17.35 12.84 -11.08
N LEU A 172 16.69 12.51 -12.18
CA LEU A 172 16.15 13.48 -13.12
C LEU A 172 15.06 14.37 -12.48
N ALA A 173 14.13 13.75 -11.75
CA ALA A 173 13.09 14.47 -11.01
C ALA A 173 13.71 15.31 -9.88
N TYR A 174 14.65 14.73 -9.13
CA TYR A 174 15.40 15.39 -8.07
C TYR A 174 16.11 16.65 -8.58
N GLU A 175 16.93 16.54 -9.63
CA GLU A 175 17.70 17.69 -10.17
C GLU A 175 16.78 18.79 -10.72
N GLY A 176 15.69 18.41 -11.39
CA GLY A 176 14.70 19.35 -11.90
C GLY A 176 14.03 20.13 -10.77
N ALA A 177 13.62 19.44 -9.71
CA ALA A 177 13.01 20.07 -8.54
C ALA A 177 14.01 20.95 -7.76
N ARG A 178 15.27 20.50 -7.63
CA ARG A 178 16.33 21.23 -6.93
C ARG A 178 16.63 22.59 -7.57
N LYS A 179 16.73 22.64 -8.89
CA LYS A 179 16.91 23.91 -9.65
C LYS A 179 15.75 24.88 -9.41
N ARG A 180 14.52 24.37 -9.46
CA ARG A 180 13.30 25.17 -9.23
C ARG A 180 13.18 25.71 -7.82
N LEU A 181 13.57 24.94 -6.81
CA LEU A 181 13.59 25.42 -5.43
C LEU A 181 14.51 26.64 -5.29
N VAL A 182 15.69 26.60 -5.90
CA VAL A 182 16.60 27.75 -5.90
C VAL A 182 16.03 28.94 -6.66
N GLU A 183 15.36 28.73 -7.80
CA GLU A 183 14.63 29.79 -8.52
C GLU A 183 13.50 30.40 -7.66
N MET A 184 12.91 29.62 -6.74
CA MET A 184 11.92 30.08 -5.76
C MET A 184 12.53 30.81 -4.54
N GLY A 185 13.84 31.05 -4.55
CA GLY A 185 14.55 31.81 -3.52
C GLY A 185 15.12 30.97 -2.37
N TYR A 186 15.17 29.63 -2.49
CA TYR A 186 15.94 28.82 -1.55
C TYR A 186 17.46 29.03 -1.74
N PRO A 187 18.30 28.81 -0.71
CA PRO A 187 19.74 29.06 -0.79
C PRO A 187 20.42 28.32 -1.96
N GLN A 188 21.33 29.02 -2.65
CA GLN A 188 22.13 28.45 -3.76
C GLN A 188 22.98 27.24 -3.35
N GLU A 189 23.27 27.11 -2.06
CA GLU A 189 23.97 25.96 -1.48
C GLU A 189 23.24 24.64 -1.80
N LEU A 190 21.92 24.67 -1.99
CA LEU A 190 21.14 23.48 -2.37
C LEU A 190 21.66 22.83 -3.66
N LEU A 191 22.15 23.60 -4.65
CA LEU A 191 22.74 23.03 -5.87
C LEU A 191 24.11 22.38 -5.65
N ARG A 192 24.77 22.69 -4.54
CA ARG A 192 26.10 22.18 -4.17
C ARG A 192 26.05 21.04 -3.17
N MET A 193 24.86 20.70 -2.66
CA MET A 193 24.68 19.55 -1.79
C MET A 193 25.06 18.25 -2.51
N SER A 194 25.37 17.23 -1.71
CA SER A 194 25.75 15.90 -2.19
C SER A 194 24.76 15.35 -3.21
N ALA A 195 25.24 14.44 -4.06
CA ALA A 195 24.37 13.76 -5.01
C ALA A 195 23.21 13.05 -4.29
N TYR A 196 22.07 12.97 -4.98
CA TYR A 196 20.92 12.21 -4.53
C TYR A 196 21.29 10.74 -4.32
N ASP A 197 20.98 10.22 -3.13
CA ASP A 197 21.11 8.80 -2.80
C ASP A 197 19.73 8.10 -2.87
N PRO A 198 19.45 7.31 -3.92
CA PRO A 198 18.19 6.59 -4.06
C PRO A 198 18.01 5.48 -3.02
N SER A 199 19.09 5.09 -2.32
CA SER A 199 19.06 4.03 -1.31
C SER A 199 18.80 4.54 0.11
N TYR A 200 18.62 5.85 0.30
CA TYR A 200 18.49 6.44 1.64
C TYR A 200 17.10 6.23 2.26
N PHE A 201 16.05 6.30 1.44
CA PHE A 201 14.66 6.10 1.85
C PHE A 201 14.05 4.91 1.13
N CYS A 202 13.09 4.28 1.79
CA CYS A 202 12.30 3.20 1.20
C CYS A 202 10.81 3.56 1.19
N ARG A 203 10.03 2.82 0.40
CA ARG A 203 8.58 2.92 0.41
C ARG A 203 8.02 2.53 1.79
N GLY A 204 6.80 2.98 2.10
CA GLY A 204 6.10 2.68 3.34
C GLY A 204 6.37 3.65 4.50
N LEU A 205 7.33 4.57 4.35
CA LEU A 205 7.60 5.62 5.32
C LEU A 205 6.53 6.71 5.29
N VAL A 206 6.52 7.55 6.34
CA VAL A 206 5.58 8.67 6.47
C VAL A 206 6.32 9.96 6.82
N VAL A 207 6.06 11.01 6.07
CA VAL A 207 6.57 12.37 6.32
C VAL A 207 5.61 13.10 7.25
N ASP A 208 6.08 13.55 8.40
CA ASP A 208 5.44 14.55 9.26
C ASP A 208 5.82 15.94 8.75
N LYS A 209 4.91 16.57 8.01
CA LYS A 209 5.15 17.87 7.37
C LYS A 209 5.17 19.02 8.38
N LYS A 210 4.55 18.83 9.55
CA LYS A 210 4.50 19.85 10.60
C LYS A 210 5.83 19.92 11.36
N ARG A 211 6.42 18.76 11.66
CA ARG A 211 7.64 18.66 12.47
C ARG A 211 8.92 18.46 11.67
N GLY A 212 8.81 18.17 10.38
CA GLY A 212 9.98 17.90 9.54
C GLY A 212 10.59 16.52 9.81
N ASN A 213 9.76 15.51 10.07
CA ASN A 213 10.24 14.18 10.45
C ASN A 213 9.86 13.11 9.42
N ILE A 214 10.70 12.08 9.27
CA ILE A 214 10.43 10.86 8.49
C ILE A 214 10.24 9.70 9.45
N LEU A 215 9.15 8.97 9.32
CA LEU A 215 8.67 7.99 10.30
C LEU A 215 8.54 6.60 9.69
N LYS A 216 8.99 5.59 10.44
CA LYS A 216 8.66 4.18 10.22
C LYS A 216 7.84 3.63 11.39
N MET A 217 6.73 2.97 11.07
CA MET A 217 5.76 2.48 12.03
C MET A 217 5.51 0.97 11.89
N ASP A 218 5.07 0.35 12.99
CA ASP A 218 4.44 -0.97 12.94
C ASP A 218 2.99 -0.92 12.46
N ARG A 219 2.35 -2.08 12.32
CA ARG A 219 0.95 -2.24 11.91
C ARG A 219 -0.05 -1.57 12.85
N HIS A 220 0.34 -1.29 14.10
CA HIS A 220 -0.50 -0.63 15.09
C HIS A 220 -0.25 0.88 15.15
N LYS A 221 0.59 1.41 14.24
CA LYS A 221 0.95 2.82 14.09
C LYS A 221 1.80 3.36 15.24
N TYR A 222 2.48 2.50 15.99
CA TYR A 222 3.54 2.97 16.88
C TYR A 222 4.78 3.29 16.05
N VAL A 223 5.32 4.49 16.24
CA VAL A 223 6.54 4.93 15.58
C VAL A 223 7.72 4.20 16.21
N LYS A 224 8.49 3.48 15.38
CA LYS A 224 9.66 2.70 15.84
C LYS A 224 10.97 3.31 15.39
N ILE A 225 10.99 4.00 14.26
CA ILE A 225 12.15 4.75 13.77
C ILE A 225 11.66 6.13 13.34
N ALA A 226 12.36 7.18 13.72
CA ALA A 226 12.03 8.55 13.34
C ALA A 226 13.30 9.35 13.09
N TYR A 227 13.32 10.13 12.02
CA TYR A 227 14.43 11.02 11.66
C TYR A 227 13.92 12.45 11.53
N HIS A 228 14.69 13.43 12.01
CA HIS A 228 14.48 14.85 11.74
C HIS A 228 15.52 15.36 10.75
N GLY A 229 15.11 15.58 9.50
CA GLY A 229 16.07 15.68 8.40
C GLY A 229 16.81 14.36 8.22
N PHE A 230 18.14 14.40 8.33
CA PHE A 230 19.00 13.19 8.26
C PHE A 230 19.48 12.68 9.62
N GLN A 231 18.95 13.23 10.72
CA GLN A 231 19.34 12.85 12.08
C GLN A 231 18.30 11.95 12.74
N GLU A 232 18.70 10.78 13.22
CA GLU A 232 17.84 9.87 13.98
C GLU A 232 17.42 10.51 15.30
N LEU A 233 16.13 10.43 15.63
CA LEU A 233 15.60 10.83 16.94
C LEU A 233 15.82 9.72 17.95
N SER A 234 16.18 10.09 19.18
CA SER A 234 16.27 9.14 20.28
C SER A 234 14.90 8.54 20.61
N LYS A 235 14.90 7.45 21.38
CA LYS A 235 13.65 6.86 21.87
C LYS A 235 12.85 7.88 22.67
N GLU A 236 13.52 8.63 23.54
CA GLU A 236 12.91 9.61 24.44
C GLU A 236 12.28 10.77 23.64
N GLU A 237 12.99 11.28 22.64
CA GLU A 237 12.49 12.34 21.74
C GLU A 237 11.28 11.86 20.93
N ARG A 238 11.38 10.65 20.36
CA ARG A 238 10.31 10.06 19.57
C ARG A 238 9.06 9.80 20.42
N ASP A 239 9.22 9.24 21.61
CA ASP A 239 8.10 8.92 22.50
C ASP A 239 7.42 10.22 22.99
N LEU A 240 8.18 11.28 23.27
CA LEU A 240 7.63 12.62 23.57
C LEU A 240 6.76 13.18 22.43
N LEU A 241 7.12 12.90 21.17
CA LEU A 241 6.44 13.44 19.99
C LEU A 241 5.26 12.59 19.49
N TYR A 242 5.33 11.27 19.68
CA TYR A 242 4.45 10.31 19.01
C TYR A 242 3.88 9.21 19.90
N ASP A 243 4.29 9.08 21.16
CA ASP A 243 3.66 8.12 22.07
C ASP A 243 2.23 8.58 22.37
N PRO A 244 1.21 7.75 22.10
CA PRO A 244 -0.19 8.07 22.41
C PRO A 244 -0.50 8.24 23.90
N ALA A 245 0.38 7.77 24.80
CA ALA A 245 0.29 8.03 26.23
C ALA A 245 0.66 9.48 26.58
N VAL A 246 1.48 10.13 25.73
CA VAL A 246 1.98 11.50 25.94
C VAL A 246 1.24 12.50 25.05
N THR A 247 0.90 12.08 23.83
CA THR A 247 0.32 12.92 22.79
C THR A 247 -1.02 12.37 22.31
N THR A 248 -1.87 13.22 21.72
CA THR A 248 -3.12 12.74 21.11
C THR A 248 -2.82 11.76 19.99
N TRP A 249 -3.53 10.62 19.99
CA TRP A 249 -3.35 9.58 18.97
C TRP A 249 -3.39 10.15 17.56
N SER A 250 -2.25 10.09 16.86
CA SER A 250 -2.15 10.58 15.49
C SER A 250 -2.74 9.60 14.51
N THR A 251 -3.48 10.10 13.53
CA THR A 251 -4.01 9.27 12.45
C THR A 251 -2.97 8.98 11.37
N PHE A 252 -1.87 9.75 11.33
CA PHE A 252 -0.80 9.68 10.32
C PHE A 252 -1.36 9.73 8.89
N ARG A 253 -2.25 10.71 8.65
CA ARG A 253 -2.96 10.94 7.38
C ARG A 253 -2.77 12.38 6.91
N GLU A 254 -3.10 12.61 5.65
CA GLU A 254 -3.26 13.96 5.13
C GLU A 254 -4.32 14.76 5.90
N PRO A 255 -4.18 16.09 6.03
CA PRO A 255 -3.22 16.96 5.34
C PRO A 255 -1.88 17.14 6.06
N ASP A 256 -1.70 16.66 7.29
CA ASP A 256 -0.50 16.92 8.10
C ASP A 256 0.65 15.96 7.80
N TYR A 257 0.32 14.74 7.38
CA TYR A 257 1.29 13.72 7.00
C TYR A 257 1.25 13.46 5.50
N ALA A 258 2.34 12.96 4.93
CA ALA A 258 2.38 12.40 3.57
C ALA A 258 2.95 10.99 3.64
N VAL A 259 2.34 10.04 2.93
CA VAL A 259 2.81 8.66 2.89
C VAL A 259 3.71 8.49 1.67
N LEU A 260 4.89 7.91 1.86
CA LEU A 260 5.76 7.53 0.75
C LEU A 260 5.30 6.16 0.24
N ASP A 261 4.23 6.12 -0.54
CA ASP A 261 3.64 4.88 -1.09
C ASP A 261 3.94 4.67 -2.57
N THR A 262 4.68 5.57 -3.21
CA THR A 262 5.24 5.41 -4.56
C THR A 262 6.73 5.67 -4.55
N LEU A 263 7.43 5.10 -5.53
CA LEU A 263 8.86 5.36 -5.72
C LEU A 263 9.11 6.82 -6.18
N PHE A 264 8.15 7.44 -6.87
CA PHE A 264 8.20 8.88 -7.21
C PHE A 264 8.27 9.81 -6.00
N SER A 265 7.78 9.38 -4.83
CA SER A 265 7.76 10.22 -3.64
C SER A 265 9.08 10.20 -2.86
N LEU A 266 10.02 9.30 -3.17
CA LEU A 266 11.29 9.17 -2.44
C LEU A 266 12.21 10.39 -2.63
N PRO A 267 12.38 10.94 -3.86
CA PRO A 267 13.12 12.19 -4.06
C PRO A 267 12.56 13.36 -3.25
N ASP A 268 11.24 13.44 -3.06
CA ASP A 268 10.62 14.51 -2.30
C ASP A 268 11.03 14.49 -0.84
N ALA A 269 11.04 13.30 -0.22
CA ALA A 269 11.46 13.13 1.16
C ALA A 269 12.92 13.50 1.32
N TYR A 270 13.77 13.13 0.35
CA TYR A 270 15.19 13.48 0.36
C TYR A 270 15.41 14.99 0.24
N LEU A 271 14.81 15.64 -0.76
CA LEU A 271 14.87 17.10 -0.90
C LEU A 271 14.33 17.81 0.34
N PHE A 272 13.26 17.30 0.93
CA PHE A 272 12.71 17.86 2.15
C PHE A 272 13.70 17.79 3.32
N CYS A 273 14.40 16.66 3.50
CA CYS A 273 15.46 16.53 4.49
C CYS A 273 16.63 17.47 4.21
N GLU A 274 17.05 17.63 2.96
CA GLU A 274 18.09 18.61 2.58
C GLU A 274 17.68 20.05 2.92
N LEU A 275 16.42 20.42 2.65
CA LEU A 275 15.90 21.73 3.02
C LEU A 275 15.85 21.93 4.55
N ILE A 276 15.57 20.88 5.33
CA ILE A 276 15.63 20.92 6.80
C ILE A 276 17.05 21.20 7.28
N GLU A 277 18.05 20.52 6.72
CA GLU A 277 19.46 20.79 7.05
C GLU A 277 19.90 22.20 6.65
N LEU A 278 19.47 22.69 5.48
CA LEU A 278 19.72 24.08 5.08
C LEU A 278 19.03 25.08 6.00
N LYS A 279 17.82 24.78 6.48
CA LYS A 279 17.12 25.65 7.44
C LYS A 279 17.88 25.73 8.76
N LYS A 280 18.46 24.62 9.24
CA LYS A 280 19.33 24.62 10.43
C LYS A 280 20.59 25.47 10.23
N LYS A 281 21.21 25.38 9.05
CA LYS A 281 22.46 26.10 8.71
C LYS A 281 22.24 27.59 8.40
N TYR A 282 21.13 27.93 7.77
CA TYR A 282 20.79 29.28 7.30
C TYR A 282 19.37 29.70 7.75
N PRO A 283 19.10 29.79 9.06
CA PRO A 283 17.75 30.04 9.58
C PRO A 283 17.16 31.39 9.13
N GLU A 284 18.01 32.39 8.88
CA GLU A 284 17.59 33.72 8.42
C GLU A 284 17.19 33.74 6.94
N GLN A 285 17.71 32.81 6.12
CA GLN A 285 17.39 32.72 4.69
C GLN A 285 16.13 31.87 4.43
N ILE A 286 15.81 30.94 5.33
CA ILE A 286 14.64 30.05 5.21
C ILE A 286 13.68 30.33 6.37
N SER A 287 12.86 31.37 6.23
CA SER A 287 11.80 31.72 7.20
C SER A 287 10.58 30.79 7.14
N LYS A 288 10.39 30.07 6.03
CA LYS A 288 9.27 29.15 5.80
C LYS A 288 9.21 28.03 6.85
N SER A 289 7.99 27.63 7.21
CA SER A 289 7.73 26.45 8.03
C SER A 289 8.04 25.15 7.26
N PHE A 290 8.23 24.04 7.99
CA PHE A 290 8.42 22.72 7.36
C PHE A 290 7.26 22.32 6.44
N LEU A 291 6.03 22.70 6.80
CA LEU A 291 4.86 22.42 5.97
C LEU A 291 4.91 23.17 4.64
N GLU A 292 5.31 24.45 4.66
CA GLU A 292 5.50 25.25 3.46
C GLU A 292 6.66 24.73 2.61
N MET A 293 7.76 24.31 3.24
CA MET A 293 8.90 23.70 2.54
C MET A 293 8.49 22.42 1.82
N TYR A 294 7.76 21.53 2.48
CA TYR A 294 7.28 20.30 1.83
C TYR A 294 6.31 20.59 0.68
N ARG A 295 5.44 21.60 0.83
CA ARG A 295 4.56 22.06 -0.26
C ARG A 295 5.34 22.60 -1.45
N ASP A 296 6.40 23.35 -1.21
CA ASP A 296 7.29 23.85 -2.27
C ASP A 296 7.99 22.70 -3.00
N VAL A 297 8.54 21.72 -2.26
CA VAL A 297 9.14 20.50 -2.85
C VAL A 297 8.14 19.80 -3.77
N ARG A 298 6.94 19.49 -3.25
CA ARG A 298 5.89 18.84 -4.05
C ARG A 298 5.52 19.64 -5.30
N ARG A 299 5.41 20.97 -5.16
CA ARG A 299 5.12 21.85 -6.30
C ARG A 299 6.23 21.81 -7.35
N CYS A 300 7.50 21.85 -6.94
CA CYS A 300 8.64 21.81 -7.86
C CYS A 300 8.74 20.47 -8.60
N VAL A 301 8.48 19.37 -7.91
CA VAL A 301 8.44 18.02 -8.50
C VAL A 301 7.27 17.91 -9.48
N ASP A 302 6.06 18.30 -9.08
CA ASP A 302 4.87 18.29 -9.95
C ASP A 302 5.08 19.14 -11.23
N ILE A 303 5.74 20.31 -11.12
CA ILE A 303 6.07 21.13 -12.28
C ILE A 303 7.06 20.40 -13.20
N SER A 304 8.06 19.72 -12.65
CA SER A 304 9.07 18.96 -13.42
C SER A 304 8.47 17.77 -14.18
N HIS A 305 7.31 17.26 -13.75
CA HIS A 305 6.53 16.27 -14.49
C HIS A 305 5.64 16.90 -15.59
N ARG A 306 5.26 18.18 -15.45
CA ARG A 306 4.30 18.87 -16.34
C ARG A 306 4.96 19.72 -17.42
N ASP A 307 6.11 20.30 -17.14
CA ASP A 307 6.85 21.19 -18.05
C ASP A 307 7.56 20.44 -19.20
N GLY A 308 7.50 19.11 -19.17
CA GLY A 308 8.10 18.25 -20.17
C GLY A 308 9.58 17.95 -19.94
N TYR A 309 10.23 18.47 -18.88
CA TYR A 309 11.65 18.21 -18.65
C TYR A 309 11.96 16.71 -18.54
N ILE A 310 11.19 16.00 -17.70
CA ILE A 310 11.33 14.54 -17.55
C ILE A 310 11.00 13.84 -18.88
N LYS A 311 9.91 14.26 -19.53
CA LYS A 311 9.41 13.65 -20.77
C LYS A 311 10.44 13.72 -21.89
N LEU A 312 11.04 14.90 -22.11
CA LEU A 312 12.03 15.13 -23.16
C LEU A 312 13.26 14.22 -22.97
N LYS A 313 13.78 14.14 -21.75
CA LYS A 313 14.94 13.30 -21.45
C LYS A 313 14.66 11.81 -21.58
N VAL A 314 13.48 11.35 -21.18
CA VAL A 314 13.08 9.96 -21.38
C VAL A 314 12.88 9.67 -22.87
N ALA A 315 12.30 10.60 -23.64
CA ALA A 315 12.11 10.42 -25.09
C ALA A 315 13.42 10.38 -25.88
N GLU A 316 14.44 11.14 -25.47
CA GLU A 316 15.78 11.12 -26.07
C GLU A 316 16.45 9.74 -25.94
N GLU A 317 16.34 9.08 -24.78
CA GLU A 317 17.00 7.80 -24.52
C GLU A 317 16.17 6.89 -23.57
N PRO A 318 15.05 6.29 -24.04
CA PRO A 318 14.14 5.54 -23.17
C PRO A 318 14.81 4.37 -22.43
N SER A 319 15.76 3.70 -23.08
CA SER A 319 16.47 2.54 -22.52
C SER A 319 17.35 2.86 -21.32
N LYS A 320 17.76 4.12 -21.16
CA LYS A 320 18.47 4.60 -19.97
C LYS A 320 17.57 4.67 -18.74
N TYR A 321 16.27 4.84 -18.92
CA TYR A 321 15.33 5.10 -17.83
C TYR A 321 14.36 3.94 -17.61
N ILE A 322 14.01 3.18 -18.64
CA ILE A 322 12.96 2.15 -18.59
C ILE A 322 13.57 0.76 -18.78
N ILE A 323 13.18 -0.17 -17.92
CA ILE A 323 13.53 -1.59 -18.04
C ILE A 323 12.58 -2.23 -19.05
N TYR A 324 13.15 -2.76 -20.13
CA TYR A 324 12.40 -3.53 -21.11
C TYR A 324 12.21 -4.98 -20.64
N ASP A 325 10.98 -5.46 -20.63
CA ASP A 325 10.64 -6.86 -20.37
C ASP A 325 9.80 -7.44 -21.53
N PRO A 326 10.37 -8.36 -22.34
CA PRO A 326 9.67 -8.94 -23.48
C PRO A 326 8.43 -9.77 -23.08
N LYS A 327 8.31 -10.19 -21.81
CA LYS A 327 7.13 -10.92 -21.32
C LYS A 327 5.88 -10.06 -21.26
N LEU A 328 6.01 -8.73 -21.26
CA LEU A 328 4.88 -7.80 -21.22
C LEU A 328 3.89 -8.04 -22.36
N ILE A 329 4.37 -8.16 -23.59
CA ILE A 329 3.52 -8.40 -24.77
C ILE A 329 2.79 -9.75 -24.62
N THR A 330 3.52 -10.78 -24.20
CA THR A 330 2.96 -12.12 -23.99
C THR A 330 1.86 -12.09 -22.94
N MET A 331 2.05 -11.36 -21.85
CA MET A 331 1.05 -11.17 -20.79
C MET A 331 -0.23 -10.55 -21.34
N LEU A 332 -0.13 -9.38 -21.99
CA LEU A 332 -1.28 -8.64 -22.52
C LEU A 332 -2.05 -9.48 -23.55
N GLN A 333 -1.33 -10.13 -24.47
CA GLN A 333 -1.94 -11.02 -25.47
C GLN A 333 -2.65 -12.21 -24.83
N ARG A 334 -2.07 -12.85 -23.80
CA ARG A 334 -2.70 -13.99 -23.12
C ARG A 334 -3.99 -13.58 -22.42
N ILE A 335 -4.00 -12.44 -21.74
CA ILE A 335 -5.21 -11.91 -21.07
C ILE A 335 -6.32 -11.66 -22.10
N ARG A 336 -6.00 -11.03 -23.23
CA ARG A 336 -6.97 -10.76 -24.31
C ARG A 336 -7.46 -12.02 -25.01
N LYS A 337 -6.56 -12.95 -25.32
CA LYS A 337 -6.91 -14.25 -25.94
C LYS A 337 -7.86 -15.06 -25.06
N ALA A 338 -7.79 -14.88 -23.74
CA ALA A 338 -8.70 -15.49 -22.80
C ALA A 338 -10.08 -14.80 -22.74
N GLY A 339 -10.34 -13.81 -23.60
CA GLY A 339 -11.64 -13.13 -23.72
C GLY A 339 -11.86 -11.98 -22.74
N ARG A 340 -10.82 -11.50 -22.06
CA ARG A 340 -10.92 -10.34 -21.16
C ARG A 340 -10.65 -9.04 -21.90
N ARG A 341 -11.39 -7.99 -21.54
CA ARG A 341 -11.05 -6.63 -21.95
C ARG A 341 -9.80 -6.16 -21.22
N VAL A 342 -8.88 -5.54 -21.93
CA VAL A 342 -7.65 -4.98 -21.34
C VAL A 342 -7.67 -3.47 -21.48
N PHE A 343 -7.37 -2.74 -20.41
CA PHE A 343 -7.41 -1.28 -20.44
C PHE A 343 -6.23 -0.63 -19.69
N LEU A 344 -5.91 0.60 -20.08
CA LEU A 344 -4.87 1.43 -19.48
C LEU A 344 -5.51 2.65 -18.81
N VAL A 345 -5.15 2.95 -17.56
CA VAL A 345 -5.52 4.21 -16.86
C VAL A 345 -4.29 4.81 -16.23
N THR A 346 -3.77 5.89 -16.83
CA THR A 346 -2.56 6.57 -16.34
C THR A 346 -2.82 8.05 -16.05
N ASN A 347 -2.09 8.60 -15.07
CA ASN A 347 -2.05 10.04 -14.82
C ASN A 347 -1.19 10.79 -15.84
N SER A 348 -0.32 10.08 -16.56
CA SER A 348 0.49 10.63 -17.64
C SER A 348 -0.39 11.07 -18.82
N LEU A 349 0.01 12.15 -19.49
CA LEU A 349 -0.65 12.61 -20.72
C LEU A 349 -0.25 11.76 -21.93
N TYR A 350 -1.00 11.87 -23.03
CA TYR A 350 -0.85 11.01 -24.20
C TYR A 350 0.55 11.08 -24.82
N ASP A 351 1.10 12.28 -24.98
CA ASP A 351 2.43 12.54 -25.55
C ASP A 351 3.54 11.69 -24.89
N TYR A 352 3.55 11.64 -23.56
CA TYR A 352 4.51 10.84 -22.80
C TYR A 352 4.17 9.36 -22.81
N THR A 353 2.87 9.04 -22.68
CA THR A 353 2.37 7.66 -22.70
C THR A 353 2.78 6.96 -23.99
N ASP A 354 2.66 7.66 -25.13
CA ASP A 354 3.01 7.13 -26.44
C ASP A 354 4.50 6.77 -26.55
N VAL A 355 5.39 7.63 -26.06
CA VAL A 355 6.84 7.37 -26.00
C VAL A 355 7.14 6.14 -25.15
N VAL A 356 6.62 6.10 -23.92
CA VAL A 356 6.88 5.01 -22.97
C VAL A 356 6.33 3.69 -23.49
N MET A 357 5.07 3.66 -23.90
CA MET A 357 4.39 2.44 -24.35
C MET A 357 4.98 1.91 -25.67
N THR A 358 5.37 2.80 -26.59
CA THR A 358 6.09 2.40 -27.81
C THR A 358 7.40 1.72 -27.46
N TYR A 359 8.19 2.27 -26.54
CA TYR A 359 9.42 1.62 -26.09
C TYR A 359 9.14 0.27 -25.42
N LEU A 360 8.09 0.17 -24.58
CA LEU A 360 7.75 -1.08 -23.90
C LEU A 360 7.35 -2.22 -24.84
N VAL A 361 6.72 -1.91 -25.99
CA VAL A 361 6.34 -2.96 -26.96
C VAL A 361 7.40 -3.21 -28.04
N THR A 362 8.32 -2.27 -28.27
CA THR A 362 9.36 -2.41 -29.31
C THR A 362 10.74 -2.72 -28.76
N GLY A 363 11.01 -2.43 -27.48
CA GLY A 363 12.35 -2.43 -26.90
C GLY A 363 13.30 -1.41 -27.54
N GLY A 364 12.77 -0.46 -28.32
CA GLY A 364 13.58 0.42 -29.17
C GLY A 364 14.14 -0.26 -30.43
N ASP A 365 13.68 -1.48 -30.76
CA ASP A 365 14.09 -2.18 -31.97
C ASP A 365 13.38 -1.60 -33.22
N PRO A 366 14.13 -1.02 -34.20
CA PRO A 366 13.53 -0.46 -35.40
C PRO A 366 12.72 -1.46 -36.24
N ARG A 367 13.02 -2.77 -36.13
CA ARG A 367 12.31 -3.85 -36.83
C ARG A 367 10.87 -4.02 -36.31
N MET A 368 10.61 -3.55 -35.09
CA MET A 368 9.29 -3.59 -34.44
C MET A 368 8.48 -2.31 -34.67
N SER A 369 8.90 -1.41 -35.55
CA SER A 369 8.20 -0.14 -35.88
C SER A 369 6.76 -0.32 -36.38
N HIS A 370 6.41 -1.50 -36.88
CA HIS A 370 5.04 -1.85 -37.30
C HIS A 370 4.11 -2.19 -36.13
N VAL A 371 4.65 -2.41 -34.92
CA VAL A 371 3.87 -2.78 -33.74
C VAL A 371 3.27 -1.52 -33.12
N ASN A 372 1.95 -1.39 -33.18
CA ASN A 372 1.23 -0.32 -32.51
C ASN A 372 0.82 -0.76 -31.10
N TRP A 373 1.29 -0.06 -30.07
CA TRP A 373 0.98 -0.42 -28.69
C TRP A 373 -0.52 -0.28 -28.37
N HIS A 374 -1.26 0.58 -29.09
CA HIS A 374 -2.70 0.73 -28.94
C HIS A 374 -3.43 -0.61 -29.13
N ASP A 375 -2.91 -1.49 -29.98
CA ASP A 375 -3.56 -2.74 -30.34
C ASP A 375 -3.64 -3.71 -29.17
N PHE A 376 -2.84 -3.54 -28.12
CA PHE A 376 -2.89 -4.37 -26.92
C PHE A 376 -3.97 -3.97 -25.91
N PHE A 377 -4.71 -2.89 -26.16
CA PHE A 377 -5.72 -2.36 -25.25
C PHE A 377 -7.08 -2.20 -25.97
N ASP A 378 -8.15 -2.53 -25.27
CA ASP A 378 -9.53 -2.27 -25.65
C ASP A 378 -9.96 -0.83 -25.30
N LEU A 379 -9.37 -0.23 -24.26
CA LEU A 379 -9.63 1.14 -23.81
C LEU A 379 -8.35 1.76 -23.22
N ILE A 380 -8.06 3.00 -23.59
CA ILE A 380 -6.92 3.77 -23.08
C ILE A 380 -7.42 5.09 -22.51
N ILE A 381 -7.12 5.35 -21.24
CA ILE A 381 -7.41 6.60 -20.56
C ILE A 381 -6.10 7.20 -20.03
N VAL A 382 -5.72 8.34 -20.59
CA VAL A 382 -4.57 9.14 -20.17
C VAL A 382 -5.03 10.33 -19.32
N GLY A 383 -4.11 10.98 -18.60
CA GLY A 383 -4.44 12.17 -17.80
C GLY A 383 -5.61 11.94 -16.84
N ALA A 384 -5.73 10.75 -16.27
CA ALA A 384 -6.90 10.32 -15.49
C ALA A 384 -7.10 11.12 -14.20
N CYS A 385 -6.04 11.75 -13.66
CA CYS A 385 -6.06 12.50 -12.40
C CYS A 385 -6.50 11.64 -11.19
N LYS A 386 -6.05 10.38 -11.12
CA LYS A 386 -6.19 9.52 -9.93
C LYS A 386 -5.59 10.23 -8.71
N PRO A 387 -6.23 10.16 -7.52
CA PRO A 387 -7.42 9.37 -7.20
C PRO A 387 -8.76 9.97 -7.67
N GLY A 388 -8.78 11.21 -8.16
CA GLY A 388 -9.99 11.90 -8.61
C GLY A 388 -10.83 11.09 -9.60
N PHE A 389 -10.18 10.40 -10.54
CA PHE A 389 -10.82 9.44 -11.46
C PHE A 389 -11.78 8.45 -10.78
N LEU A 390 -11.41 7.98 -9.59
CA LEU A 390 -12.14 6.96 -8.83
C LEU A 390 -13.20 7.57 -7.91
N THR A 391 -13.08 8.85 -7.57
CA THR A 391 -13.90 9.49 -6.51
C THR A 391 -14.84 10.58 -7.03
N ASP A 392 -14.47 11.29 -8.09
CA ASP A 392 -15.23 12.43 -8.62
C ASP A 392 -16.02 12.03 -9.87
N PRO A 393 -17.35 11.88 -9.76
CA PRO A 393 -18.20 11.50 -10.89
C PRO A 393 -18.37 12.63 -11.91
N ASN A 394 -17.92 13.86 -11.63
CA ASN A 394 -18.15 15.03 -12.50
C ASN A 394 -16.97 15.31 -13.44
N LEU A 395 -15.91 14.49 -13.41
CA LEU A 395 -14.77 14.66 -14.32
C LEU A 395 -15.19 14.38 -15.77
N SER A 396 -15.02 15.37 -16.63
CA SER A 396 -15.30 15.27 -18.06
C SER A 396 -14.34 14.33 -18.77
N LEU A 397 -14.85 13.63 -19.78
CA LEU A 397 -14.07 12.76 -20.67
C LEU A 397 -13.85 13.47 -22.00
N TYR A 398 -12.62 13.39 -22.52
CA TYR A 398 -12.28 13.93 -23.83
C TYR A 398 -11.72 12.81 -24.70
N ARG A 399 -12.07 12.76 -25.99
CA ARG A 399 -11.46 11.82 -26.94
C ARG A 399 -10.18 12.44 -27.49
N VAL A 400 -9.11 11.65 -27.49
CA VAL A 400 -7.78 12.07 -27.96
C VAL A 400 -7.61 11.64 -29.41
N ASN A 401 -7.17 12.57 -30.26
CA ASN A 401 -6.67 12.22 -31.59
C ASN A 401 -5.20 11.77 -31.47
N PRO A 402 -4.85 10.51 -31.78
CA PRO A 402 -3.49 10.02 -31.64
C PRO A 402 -2.49 10.64 -32.62
N GLN A 403 -2.96 11.28 -33.72
CA GLN A 403 -2.09 11.84 -34.75
C GLN A 403 -1.49 13.19 -34.35
N ASP A 404 -2.27 14.04 -33.67
CA ASP A 404 -1.89 15.41 -33.33
C ASP A 404 -2.06 15.74 -31.83
N GLY A 405 -2.58 14.81 -31.03
CA GLY A 405 -2.83 14.96 -29.61
C GLY A 405 -4.01 15.88 -29.26
N THR A 406 -4.80 16.33 -30.24
CA THR A 406 -5.93 17.22 -30.01
C THR A 406 -7.06 16.52 -29.25
N LEU A 407 -7.80 17.32 -28.47
CA LEU A 407 -8.89 16.85 -27.64
C LEU A 407 -10.24 17.25 -28.23
N SER A 408 -11.16 16.30 -28.29
CA SER A 408 -12.56 16.53 -28.65
C SER A 408 -13.47 16.20 -27.47
N ASN A 409 -14.47 17.04 -27.24
CA ASN A 409 -15.44 16.82 -26.17
C ASN A 409 -16.27 15.55 -26.45
N THR A 410 -16.61 14.81 -25.40
CA THR A 410 -17.53 13.69 -25.49
C THR A 410 -18.34 13.54 -24.21
N GLU A 411 -19.60 13.13 -24.36
CA GLU A 411 -20.49 12.73 -23.25
C GLU A 411 -20.46 11.20 -23.02
N GLY A 412 -19.55 10.48 -23.70
CA GLY A 412 -19.52 9.02 -23.73
C GLY A 412 -20.54 8.41 -24.71
N PRO A 413 -20.78 7.09 -24.66
CA PRO A 413 -21.75 6.45 -25.55
C PRO A 413 -23.20 6.81 -25.13
N VAL A 414 -23.79 7.80 -25.80
CA VAL A 414 -25.17 8.26 -25.52
C VAL A 414 -26.22 7.46 -26.30
N VAL A 415 -25.89 7.00 -27.52
CA VAL A 415 -26.85 6.35 -28.44
C VAL A 415 -26.29 5.07 -29.09
N GLU A 416 -24.96 4.98 -29.26
CA GLU A 416 -24.28 3.85 -29.91
C GLU A 416 -23.90 2.75 -28.90
N SER A 417 -23.71 1.52 -29.39
CA SER A 417 -23.12 0.47 -28.57
C SER A 417 -21.69 0.89 -28.15
N PRO A 418 -21.26 0.63 -26.90
CA PRO A 418 -19.88 0.91 -26.48
C PRO A 418 -18.81 0.34 -27.42
N GLU A 419 -19.05 -0.83 -28.02
CA GLU A 419 -18.15 -1.43 -29.02
C GLU A 419 -18.04 -0.58 -30.28
N GLU A 420 -19.17 -0.14 -30.84
CA GLU A 420 -19.20 0.72 -32.04
C GLU A 420 -18.53 2.07 -31.74
N TYR A 421 -18.84 2.64 -30.58
CA TYR A 421 -18.25 3.88 -30.11
C TYR A 421 -16.72 3.78 -29.98
N LEU A 422 -16.20 2.66 -29.44
CA LEU A 422 -14.76 2.41 -29.31
C LEU A 422 -14.07 2.10 -30.66
N ARG A 423 -14.80 1.63 -31.68
CA ARG A 423 -14.24 1.46 -33.04
C ARG A 423 -13.85 2.79 -33.69
N VAL A 424 -14.57 3.86 -33.38
CA VAL A 424 -14.24 5.22 -33.86
C VAL A 424 -12.95 5.72 -33.21
N GLY A 425 -12.76 5.41 -31.92
CA GLY A 425 -11.56 5.78 -31.19
C GLY A 425 -11.64 5.36 -29.73
N LYS A 426 -10.59 4.69 -29.27
CA LYS A 426 -10.49 4.07 -27.93
C LYS A 426 -9.55 4.78 -26.96
N ILE A 427 -9.07 5.97 -27.32
CA ILE A 427 -8.12 6.76 -26.53
C ILE A 427 -8.83 8.00 -26.00
N PHE A 428 -8.79 8.16 -24.68
CA PHE A 428 -9.45 9.26 -23.99
C PHE A 428 -8.53 9.91 -22.97
N GLN A 429 -8.86 11.14 -22.59
CA GLN A 429 -8.20 11.88 -21.52
C GLN A 429 -9.20 12.27 -20.43
N GLY A 430 -8.79 12.12 -19.17
CA GLY A 430 -9.60 12.45 -18.01
C GLY A 430 -10.68 11.41 -17.73
N GLY A 431 -11.91 11.87 -17.55
CA GLY A 431 -13.05 11.03 -17.21
C GLY A 431 -13.03 10.50 -15.77
N ASN A 432 -13.88 9.52 -15.52
CA ASN A 432 -14.05 8.89 -14.21
C ASN A 432 -14.43 7.41 -14.38
N TRP A 433 -14.51 6.71 -13.25
CA TRP A 433 -14.81 5.28 -13.22
C TRP A 433 -16.15 4.89 -13.85
N GLN A 434 -17.16 5.76 -13.86
CA GLN A 434 -18.46 5.48 -14.48
C GLN A 434 -18.33 5.41 -16.00
N HIS A 435 -17.59 6.34 -16.59
CA HIS A 435 -17.27 6.30 -18.02
C HIS A 435 -16.57 4.98 -18.38
N LEU A 436 -15.61 4.55 -17.56
CA LEU A 436 -14.88 3.29 -17.77
C LEU A 436 -15.81 2.08 -17.68
N HIS A 437 -16.68 2.02 -16.67
CA HIS A 437 -17.64 0.92 -16.50
C HIS A 437 -18.60 0.83 -17.69
N ASN A 438 -19.11 1.98 -18.14
CA ASN A 438 -20.00 2.06 -19.30
C ASN A 438 -19.30 1.62 -20.59
N LEU A 439 -18.08 2.11 -20.84
CA LEU A 439 -17.30 1.79 -22.04
C LEU A 439 -16.89 0.31 -22.10
N LEU A 440 -16.56 -0.30 -20.96
CA LEU A 440 -16.17 -1.71 -20.87
C LEU A 440 -17.36 -2.65 -20.63
N GLN A 441 -18.58 -2.12 -20.50
CA GLN A 441 -19.79 -2.87 -20.14
C GLN A 441 -19.65 -3.70 -18.85
N VAL A 442 -18.88 -3.18 -17.89
CA VAL A 442 -18.67 -3.81 -16.59
C VAL A 442 -19.80 -3.38 -15.65
N LYS A 443 -20.59 -4.35 -15.18
CA LYS A 443 -21.75 -4.08 -14.30
C LYS A 443 -21.38 -4.01 -12.82
N SER A 444 -20.26 -4.62 -12.44
CA SER A 444 -19.80 -4.68 -11.06
C SER A 444 -18.27 -4.59 -11.00
N GLY A 445 -17.76 -3.81 -10.05
CA GLY A 445 -16.33 -3.72 -9.79
C GLY A 445 -15.67 -5.07 -9.49
N ALA A 446 -16.41 -6.04 -8.96
CA ALA A 446 -15.88 -7.38 -8.67
C ALA A 446 -15.48 -8.16 -9.94
N GLN A 447 -16.00 -7.77 -11.11
CA GLN A 447 -15.63 -8.33 -12.42
C GLN A 447 -14.38 -7.67 -13.02
N LEU A 448 -13.80 -6.69 -12.34
CA LEU A 448 -12.68 -5.90 -12.82
C LEU A 448 -11.49 -6.08 -11.88
N VAL A 449 -10.32 -6.37 -12.45
CA VAL A 449 -9.04 -6.39 -11.74
C VAL A 449 -8.21 -5.20 -12.19
N TYR A 450 -7.78 -4.36 -11.26
CA TYR A 450 -6.87 -3.26 -11.55
C TYR A 450 -5.49 -3.54 -10.95
N VAL A 451 -4.46 -3.37 -11.77
CA VAL A 451 -3.06 -3.57 -11.41
C VAL A 451 -2.39 -2.20 -11.32
N GLY A 452 -1.74 -1.91 -10.19
CA GLY A 452 -1.06 -0.64 -9.95
C GLY A 452 0.06 -0.80 -8.93
N ASP A 453 0.88 0.23 -8.74
CA ASP A 453 1.94 0.30 -7.74
C ASP A 453 1.59 1.27 -6.59
N HIS A 454 0.66 2.21 -6.82
CA HIS A 454 0.31 3.24 -5.85
C HIS A 454 -0.82 2.82 -4.91
N MET A 455 -0.46 2.49 -3.68
CA MET A 455 -1.39 1.95 -2.69
C MET A 455 -2.64 2.82 -2.43
N TYR A 456 -2.48 4.14 -2.31
CA TYR A 456 -3.60 5.04 -2.01
C TYR A 456 -4.45 5.42 -3.23
N SER A 457 -3.82 5.84 -4.33
CA SER A 457 -4.54 6.38 -5.49
C SER A 457 -5.09 5.30 -6.43
N ASP A 458 -4.48 4.11 -6.45
CA ASP A 458 -4.91 2.99 -7.30
C ASP A 458 -5.74 1.96 -6.55
N ILE A 459 -5.32 1.58 -5.33
CA ILE A 459 -5.80 0.34 -4.67
C ILE A 459 -6.84 0.63 -3.58
N LEU A 460 -6.55 1.56 -2.65
CA LEU A 460 -7.40 1.80 -1.49
C LEU A 460 -8.78 2.33 -1.89
N ARG A 461 -8.81 3.30 -2.81
CA ARG A 461 -10.06 3.94 -3.29
C ARG A 461 -10.88 3.01 -4.18
N SER A 462 -10.24 2.37 -5.17
CA SER A 462 -10.91 1.43 -6.07
C SER A 462 -11.57 0.27 -5.32
N LYS A 463 -10.90 -0.26 -4.28
CA LYS A 463 -11.46 -1.35 -3.47
C LYS A 463 -12.57 -0.90 -2.53
N ARG A 464 -12.38 0.18 -1.75
CA ARG A 464 -13.34 0.58 -0.72
C ARG A 464 -14.62 1.19 -1.30
N GLU A 465 -14.51 1.92 -2.40
CA GLU A 465 -15.62 2.67 -2.97
C GLU A 465 -16.29 1.94 -4.14
N LEU A 466 -15.50 1.25 -4.97
CA LEU A 466 -15.99 0.62 -6.20
C LEU A 466 -16.00 -0.91 -6.17
N GLY A 467 -15.42 -1.53 -5.13
CA GLY A 467 -15.35 -2.99 -5.00
C GLY A 467 -14.44 -3.66 -6.05
N TRP A 468 -13.50 -2.92 -6.65
CA TRP A 468 -12.57 -3.47 -7.63
C TRP A 468 -11.66 -4.52 -7.00
N ARG A 469 -11.32 -5.56 -7.77
CA ARG A 469 -10.23 -6.47 -7.43
C ARG A 469 -8.92 -5.79 -7.77
N THR A 470 -7.88 -6.07 -6.99
CA THR A 470 -6.64 -5.29 -7.04
C THR A 470 -5.41 -6.18 -7.00
N ILE A 471 -4.41 -5.85 -7.82
CA ILE A 471 -3.08 -6.45 -7.79
C ILE A 471 -2.08 -5.32 -7.56
N LEU A 472 -1.25 -5.44 -6.51
CA LEU A 472 -0.25 -4.44 -6.19
C LEU A 472 1.15 -4.89 -6.69
N VAL A 473 1.82 -4.05 -7.47
CA VAL A 473 3.20 -4.26 -7.91
C VAL A 473 4.17 -3.70 -6.86
N ILE A 474 5.12 -4.53 -6.44
CA ILE A 474 6.08 -4.21 -5.37
C ILE A 474 7.50 -4.59 -5.81
N PRO A 475 8.20 -3.75 -6.60
CA PRO A 475 9.52 -4.07 -7.12
C PRO A 475 10.54 -4.49 -6.04
N GLU A 476 10.46 -3.88 -4.85
CA GLU A 476 11.35 -4.16 -3.71
C GLU A 476 11.23 -5.59 -3.16
N LEU A 477 10.14 -6.29 -3.50
CA LEU A 477 9.86 -7.64 -3.03
C LEU A 477 10.91 -8.67 -3.50
N GLU A 478 11.50 -8.47 -4.69
CA GLU A 478 12.52 -9.37 -5.23
C GLU A 478 13.78 -9.37 -4.35
N HIS A 479 14.25 -8.18 -3.95
CA HIS A 479 15.38 -8.02 -3.02
C HIS A 479 15.05 -8.56 -1.63
N GLU A 480 13.87 -8.25 -1.10
CA GLU A 480 13.42 -8.77 0.21
C GLU A 480 13.45 -10.30 0.26
N ILE A 481 12.89 -10.98 -0.76
CA ILE A 481 12.85 -12.44 -0.80
C ILE A 481 14.25 -13.02 -0.95
N ASP A 482 15.09 -12.43 -1.81
CA ASP A 482 16.46 -12.91 -1.99
C ASP A 482 17.28 -12.85 -0.69
N VAL A 483 17.21 -11.73 0.03
CA VAL A 483 17.85 -11.60 1.35
C VAL A 483 17.27 -12.61 2.35
N MET A 484 15.94 -12.81 2.38
CA MET A 484 15.31 -13.80 3.25
C MET A 484 15.77 -15.23 2.98
N VAL A 485 15.92 -15.61 1.71
CA VAL A 485 16.38 -16.95 1.30
C VAL A 485 17.85 -17.13 1.66
N ARG A 486 18.68 -16.15 1.35
CA ARG A 486 20.13 -16.17 1.62
C ARG A 486 20.45 -16.20 3.11
N GLU A 487 19.70 -15.46 3.93
CA GLU A 487 19.98 -15.25 5.35
C GLU A 487 19.11 -16.10 6.28
N ARG A 488 18.64 -17.25 5.78
CA ARG A 488 17.82 -18.21 6.53
C ARG A 488 18.47 -18.71 7.82
N ALA A 489 19.80 -18.82 7.84
CA ALA A 489 20.55 -19.17 9.05
C ALA A 489 20.40 -18.10 10.15
N ARG A 490 20.47 -16.81 9.80
CA ARG A 490 20.28 -15.71 10.75
C ARG A 490 18.84 -15.65 11.27
N GLN A 491 17.83 -15.88 10.41
CA GLN A 491 16.44 -16.03 10.86
C GLN A 491 16.26 -17.18 11.85
N THR A 492 16.93 -18.31 11.62
CA THR A 492 16.91 -19.47 12.53
C THR A 492 17.55 -19.12 13.87
N MET A 493 18.67 -18.37 13.86
CA MET A 493 19.31 -17.87 15.08
C MET A 493 18.40 -16.92 15.86
N ILE A 494 17.76 -15.96 15.19
CA ILE A 494 16.77 -15.06 15.82
C ILE A 494 15.64 -15.85 16.47
N SER A 495 15.13 -16.88 15.78
CA SER A 495 14.08 -17.75 16.30
C SER A 495 14.53 -18.54 17.54
N ARG A 496 15.77 -19.04 17.56
CA ARG A 496 16.35 -19.73 18.72
C ARG A 496 16.54 -18.79 19.91
N LEU A 497 17.12 -17.61 19.70
CA LEU A 497 17.28 -16.59 20.74
C LEU A 497 15.94 -16.12 21.30
N THR A 498 14.92 -16.00 20.45
CA THR A 498 13.55 -15.67 20.88
C THR A 498 12.99 -16.75 21.80
N ARG A 499 13.16 -18.04 21.45
CA ARG A 499 12.73 -19.16 22.31
C ARG A 499 13.48 -19.17 23.63
N LEU A 500 14.81 -18.98 23.61
CA LEU A 500 15.64 -18.94 24.82
C LEU A 500 15.21 -17.79 25.74
N ARG A 501 14.96 -16.59 25.19
CA ARG A 501 14.40 -15.47 25.95
C ARG A 501 13.11 -15.86 26.65
N ASP A 502 12.16 -16.47 25.91
CA ASP A 502 10.87 -16.87 26.48
C ASP A 502 11.03 -17.93 27.58
N ASP A 503 11.95 -18.89 27.40
CA ASP A 503 12.22 -19.93 28.40
C ASP A 503 12.86 -19.36 29.68
N LEU A 504 13.75 -18.37 29.53
CA LEU A 504 14.37 -17.64 30.64
C LEU A 504 13.35 -16.73 31.36
N ASP A 505 12.55 -15.94 30.63
CA ASP A 505 11.46 -15.14 31.22
C ASP A 505 10.49 -16.07 31.99
N GLY A 506 10.22 -17.27 31.45
CA GLY A 506 9.41 -18.27 32.13
C GLY A 506 10.02 -18.88 33.37
N TRP A 507 11.34 -18.99 33.42
CA TRP A 507 12.04 -19.43 34.61
C TRP A 507 12.03 -18.36 35.70
N VAL A 508 12.20 -17.09 35.33
CA VAL A 508 12.03 -15.96 36.25
C VAL A 508 10.62 -15.99 36.87
N ASP A 509 9.56 -16.13 36.06
CA ASP A 509 8.18 -16.21 36.56
C ASP A 509 7.96 -17.35 37.56
N ARG A 510 8.55 -18.53 37.31
CA ARG A 510 8.47 -19.68 38.24
C ARG A 510 9.18 -19.40 39.56
N LEU A 511 10.40 -18.86 39.52
CA LEU A 511 11.16 -18.56 40.73
C LEU A 511 10.49 -17.46 41.55
N GLU A 512 9.92 -16.44 40.90
CA GLU A 512 9.14 -15.39 41.57
C GLU A 512 7.87 -15.96 42.21
N THR A 513 7.14 -16.84 41.51
CA THR A 513 5.96 -17.51 42.08
C THR A 513 6.34 -18.37 43.29
N ASN A 514 7.37 -19.23 43.16
CA ASN A 514 7.83 -20.09 44.25
C ASN A 514 8.29 -19.28 45.47
N LYS A 515 8.94 -18.13 45.25
CA LYS A 515 9.34 -17.23 46.32
C LYS A 515 8.11 -16.71 47.08
N LEU A 516 7.08 -16.25 46.37
CA LEU A 516 5.84 -15.77 46.97
C LEU A 516 5.11 -16.87 47.76
N ASP A 517 5.06 -18.08 47.23
CA ASP A 517 4.43 -19.23 47.90
C ASP A 517 5.15 -19.55 49.21
N ILE A 518 6.49 -19.62 49.20
CA ILE A 518 7.30 -19.86 50.40
C ILE A 518 7.17 -18.73 51.42
N GLU A 519 7.18 -17.47 50.98
CA GLU A 519 6.97 -16.31 51.86
C GLU A 519 5.60 -16.32 52.53
N SER A 520 4.59 -16.89 51.87
CA SER A 520 3.24 -17.03 52.44
C SER A 520 3.13 -18.16 53.47
N GLU A 521 3.87 -19.26 53.28
CA GLU A 521 3.87 -20.43 54.17
C GLU A 521 4.85 -20.28 55.35
N HIS A 522 5.96 -19.56 55.15
CA HIS A 522 7.06 -19.42 56.11
C HIS A 522 7.59 -17.97 56.15
N PRO A 523 7.01 -17.09 56.99
CA PRO A 523 7.36 -15.67 57.07
C PRO A 523 8.78 -15.38 57.59
N GLU A 524 9.42 -16.35 58.25
CA GLU A 524 10.79 -16.23 58.73
C GLU A 524 11.77 -16.68 57.65
N GLY A 525 12.51 -15.72 57.08
CA GLY A 525 13.41 -15.88 55.94
C GLY A 525 14.21 -17.17 55.92
N SER A 526 13.73 -18.13 55.12
CA SER A 526 14.35 -19.44 54.94
C SER A 526 15.59 -19.35 54.03
N LYS A 527 16.59 -20.21 54.27
CA LYS A 527 17.71 -20.43 53.32
C LYS A 527 17.22 -20.67 51.89
N ALA A 528 16.06 -21.30 51.73
CA ALA A 528 15.43 -21.52 50.44
C ALA A 528 15.12 -20.22 49.68
N ILE A 529 14.72 -19.14 50.37
CA ILE A 529 14.48 -17.83 49.75
C ILE A 529 15.81 -17.24 49.26
N GLN A 530 16.87 -17.34 50.05
CA GLN A 530 18.20 -16.85 49.65
C GLN A 530 18.75 -17.59 48.43
N GLU A 531 18.53 -18.92 48.36
CA GLU A 531 18.90 -19.73 47.19
C GLU A 531 18.10 -19.33 45.93
N ILE A 532 16.79 -19.10 46.08
CA ILE A 532 15.94 -18.62 44.98
C ILE A 532 16.36 -17.22 44.51
N GLU A 533 16.73 -16.32 45.44
CA GLU A 533 17.20 -14.98 45.09
C GLU A 533 18.53 -14.99 44.33
N ALA A 534 19.47 -15.84 44.75
CA ALA A 534 20.73 -16.03 44.04
C ALA A 534 20.49 -16.56 42.61
N GLU A 535 19.58 -17.51 42.47
CA GLU A 535 19.21 -18.08 41.18
C GLU A 535 18.45 -17.07 40.29
N LEU A 536 17.52 -16.29 40.86
CA LEU A 536 16.84 -15.20 40.17
C LEU A 536 17.84 -14.20 39.60
N GLN A 537 18.85 -13.83 40.39
CA GLN A 537 19.89 -12.91 39.95
C GLN A 537 20.67 -13.49 38.78
N ARG A 538 21.03 -14.78 38.83
CA ARG A 538 21.70 -15.50 37.74
C ARG A 538 20.87 -15.50 36.46
N VAL A 539 19.63 -15.95 36.53
CA VAL A 539 18.72 -16.06 35.38
C VAL A 539 18.41 -14.69 34.80
N ARG A 540 18.23 -13.64 35.62
CA ARG A 540 18.03 -12.26 35.14
C ARG A 540 19.24 -11.73 34.38
N MET A 541 20.47 -12.06 34.79
CA MET A 541 21.67 -11.71 34.04
C MET A 541 21.73 -12.43 32.68
N GLU A 542 21.46 -13.74 32.66
CA GLU A 542 21.39 -14.53 31.41
C GLU A 542 20.30 -14.01 30.46
N LEU A 543 19.13 -13.67 31.00
CA LEU A 543 18.01 -13.08 30.26
C LEU A 543 18.37 -11.72 29.67
N SER A 544 19.05 -10.86 30.44
CA SER A 544 19.55 -9.57 29.96
C SER A 544 20.54 -9.74 28.80
N ALA A 545 21.49 -10.66 28.94
CA ALA A 545 22.46 -10.99 27.89
C ALA A 545 21.76 -11.55 26.64
N CYS A 546 20.78 -12.43 26.80
CA CYS A 546 19.99 -12.98 25.70
C CYS A 546 19.17 -11.90 24.98
N LYS A 547 18.54 -10.98 25.74
CA LYS A 547 17.78 -9.84 25.18
C LYS A 547 18.70 -8.91 24.39
N GLN A 548 19.87 -8.59 24.92
CA GLN A 548 20.87 -7.77 24.24
C GLN A 548 21.34 -8.43 22.93
N ARG A 549 21.71 -9.72 22.97
CA ARG A 549 22.13 -10.44 21.78
C ARG A 549 21.02 -10.54 20.73
N LEU A 550 19.77 -10.72 21.15
CA LEU A 550 18.62 -10.73 20.26
C LEU A 550 18.43 -9.39 19.56
N VAL A 551 18.59 -8.26 20.27
CA VAL A 551 18.51 -6.91 19.69
C VAL A 551 19.60 -6.71 18.63
N GLU A 552 20.84 -7.09 18.93
CA GLU A 552 21.98 -6.98 17.99
C GLU A 552 21.75 -7.78 16.72
N VAL A 553 21.48 -9.09 16.84
CA VAL A 553 21.30 -9.97 15.68
C VAL A 553 20.07 -9.57 14.86
N THR A 554 19.02 -9.08 15.52
CA THR A 554 17.83 -8.55 14.82
C THR A 554 18.18 -7.28 14.06
N LYS A 555 18.93 -6.35 14.65
CA LYS A 555 19.40 -5.12 13.98
C LYS A 555 20.26 -5.47 12.76
N GLU A 556 21.30 -6.30 12.94
CA GLU A 556 22.15 -6.78 11.85
C GLU A 556 21.32 -7.41 10.71
N TYR A 557 20.31 -8.22 11.05
CA TYR A 557 19.43 -8.83 10.06
C TYR A 557 18.60 -7.79 9.30
N HIS A 558 18.04 -6.78 9.98
CA HIS A 558 17.27 -5.72 9.34
C HIS A 558 18.15 -4.85 8.41
N GLU A 559 19.39 -4.55 8.79
CA GLU A 559 20.34 -3.75 8.00
C GLU A 559 20.66 -4.37 6.63
N LEU A 560 20.56 -5.69 6.49
CA LEU A 560 20.76 -6.40 5.21
C LEU A 560 19.70 -6.07 4.15
N PHE A 561 18.52 -5.61 4.59
CA PHE A 561 17.44 -5.18 3.68
C PHE A 561 17.59 -3.72 3.32
N HIS A 562 17.83 -2.90 4.34
CA HIS A 562 18.06 -1.46 4.20
C HIS A 562 18.85 -0.96 5.41
N PRO A 563 19.94 -0.18 5.24
CA PRO A 563 20.82 0.23 6.34
C PRO A 563 20.11 1.00 7.48
N ILE A 564 19.25 1.96 7.10
CA ILE A 564 18.52 2.79 8.07
C ILE A 564 17.17 2.18 8.45
N TRP A 565 16.34 1.91 7.45
CA TRP A 565 14.93 1.58 7.69
C TRP A 565 14.70 0.10 7.97
N GLY A 566 15.60 -0.80 7.55
CA GLY A 566 15.38 -2.24 7.56
C GLY A 566 14.23 -2.71 6.65
N GLN A 567 13.83 -3.99 6.77
CA GLN A 567 12.75 -4.64 5.99
C GLN A 567 11.52 -3.77 5.72
N LEU A 568 11.07 -3.66 4.47
CA LEU A 568 9.84 -2.98 4.06
C LEU A 568 8.60 -3.56 4.75
N PHE A 569 8.50 -4.89 4.85
CA PHE A 569 7.32 -5.55 5.40
C PHE A 569 7.32 -5.72 6.93
N LYS A 570 8.43 -5.40 7.61
CA LYS A 570 8.60 -5.61 9.05
C LYS A 570 9.13 -4.39 9.77
N THR A 571 8.69 -4.24 11.01
CA THR A 571 9.25 -3.28 11.96
C THR A 571 9.57 -4.04 13.25
N GLY A 572 10.81 -4.51 13.35
CA GLY A 572 11.18 -5.55 14.31
C GLY A 572 10.41 -6.85 14.02
N TYR A 573 9.78 -7.42 15.05
CA TYR A 573 9.00 -8.66 14.91
C TYR A 573 7.62 -8.47 14.26
N GLN A 574 7.07 -7.26 14.31
CA GLN A 574 5.72 -6.98 13.83
C GLN A 574 5.71 -6.61 12.34
N ASN A 575 4.57 -6.80 11.68
CA ASN A 575 4.34 -6.24 10.36
C ASN A 575 4.49 -4.72 10.41
N SER A 576 5.08 -4.15 9.37
CA SER A 576 5.11 -2.70 9.19
C SER A 576 3.71 -2.18 8.85
N ARG A 577 3.50 -0.86 8.96
CA ARG A 577 2.29 -0.20 8.43
C ARG A 577 2.09 -0.52 6.95
N PHE A 578 3.16 -0.53 6.16
CA PHE A 578 3.09 -0.87 4.74
C PHE A 578 2.56 -2.29 4.52
N ALA A 579 3.09 -3.29 5.25
CA ALA A 579 2.62 -4.66 5.18
C ALA A 579 1.12 -4.79 5.54
N GLU A 580 0.68 -4.11 6.60
CA GLU A 580 -0.74 -4.06 6.98
C GLU A 580 -1.61 -3.50 5.84
N GLN A 581 -1.15 -2.45 5.16
CA GLN A 581 -1.89 -1.89 4.05
C GLN A 581 -1.91 -2.83 2.82
N VAL A 582 -0.82 -3.52 2.50
CA VAL A 582 -0.80 -4.55 1.44
C VAL A 582 -1.81 -5.65 1.75
N GLU A 583 -1.78 -6.18 2.97
CA GLU A 583 -2.72 -7.21 3.48
C GLU A 583 -4.18 -6.74 3.38
N ASN A 584 -4.46 -5.49 3.74
CA ASN A 584 -5.81 -4.92 3.77
C ASN A 584 -6.36 -4.52 2.40
N TYR A 585 -5.52 -4.08 1.45
CA TYR A 585 -6.00 -3.45 0.21
C TYR A 585 -5.70 -4.26 -1.06
N ALA A 586 -4.54 -4.90 -1.18
CA ALA A 586 -4.19 -5.68 -2.37
C ALA A 586 -4.81 -7.08 -2.31
N CYS A 587 -5.54 -7.54 -3.34
CA CYS A 587 -6.02 -8.93 -3.38
C CYS A 587 -4.86 -9.87 -3.65
N LEU A 588 -4.06 -9.52 -4.64
CA LEU A 588 -2.78 -10.15 -4.95
C LEU A 588 -1.68 -9.09 -4.89
N TYR A 589 -0.44 -9.53 -4.72
CA TYR A 589 0.73 -8.67 -4.94
C TYR A 589 1.88 -9.48 -5.52
N THR A 590 2.77 -8.82 -6.25
CA THR A 590 3.86 -9.44 -7.00
C THR A 590 5.00 -8.43 -7.20
N SER A 591 6.23 -8.89 -7.47
CA SER A 591 7.34 -7.96 -7.70
C SER A 591 7.22 -7.21 -9.03
N LYS A 592 6.76 -7.91 -10.08
CA LYS A 592 6.61 -7.40 -11.45
C LYS A 592 5.26 -7.82 -12.00
N VAL A 593 4.65 -6.96 -12.81
CA VAL A 593 3.38 -7.26 -13.46
C VAL A 593 3.50 -8.45 -14.42
N THR A 594 4.64 -8.58 -15.09
CA THR A 594 4.93 -9.62 -16.08
C THR A 594 4.98 -11.02 -15.49
N ASN A 595 5.04 -11.17 -14.17
CA ASN A 595 4.85 -12.45 -13.49
C ASN A 595 3.47 -13.07 -13.80
N LEU A 596 2.45 -12.25 -14.13
CA LEU A 596 1.16 -12.73 -14.63
C LEU A 596 1.29 -13.52 -15.94
N ALA A 597 2.33 -13.28 -16.75
CA ALA A 597 2.57 -14.03 -17.97
C ALA A 597 2.82 -15.52 -17.70
N SER A 598 3.39 -15.86 -16.54
CA SER A 598 3.72 -17.23 -16.16
C SER A 598 2.50 -18.03 -15.69
N MET A 599 1.37 -17.37 -15.43
CA MET A 599 0.16 -17.99 -14.93
C MET A 599 -0.90 -18.15 -16.03
N SER A 600 -1.80 -19.11 -15.85
CA SER A 600 -2.99 -19.20 -16.70
C SER A 600 -3.87 -17.95 -16.49
N PRO A 601 -4.41 -17.34 -17.56
CA PRO A 601 -5.40 -16.26 -17.45
C PRO A 601 -6.67 -16.65 -16.68
N ASP A 602 -6.98 -17.95 -16.56
CA ASP A 602 -8.11 -18.49 -15.80
C ASP A 602 -7.74 -18.94 -14.38
N HIS A 603 -6.50 -18.68 -13.93
CA HIS A 603 -6.02 -19.18 -12.65
C HIS A 603 -6.90 -18.72 -11.47
N ASN A 604 -7.08 -19.63 -10.51
CA ASN A 604 -7.84 -19.39 -9.29
C ASN A 604 -6.88 -19.26 -8.10
N TYR A 605 -6.52 -18.02 -7.78
CA TYR A 605 -5.64 -17.70 -6.66
C TYR A 605 -6.37 -17.94 -5.34
N ARG A 606 -5.72 -18.67 -4.43
CA ARG A 606 -6.24 -18.99 -3.10
C ARG A 606 -5.31 -18.44 -2.02
N CYS A 607 -5.89 -17.80 -1.00
CA CYS A 607 -5.15 -17.38 0.17
C CYS A 607 -4.76 -18.60 1.02
N MET A 608 -3.68 -18.45 1.78
CA MET A 608 -3.37 -19.37 2.87
C MET A 608 -4.40 -19.19 4.00
N SER A 609 -4.51 -20.17 4.89
CA SER A 609 -5.35 -20.02 6.09
C SER A 609 -4.76 -18.96 6.99
N ASP A 610 -5.59 -18.03 7.45
CA ASP A 610 -5.22 -17.13 8.54
C ASP A 610 -4.99 -17.96 9.81
N MET A 611 -4.04 -17.51 10.64
CA MET A 611 -3.68 -18.15 11.90
C MET A 611 -3.70 -17.10 13.01
N MET A 612 -4.58 -17.28 13.99
CA MET A 612 -4.62 -16.52 15.22
C MET A 612 -3.60 -17.05 16.22
N PRO A 613 -3.24 -16.29 17.28
CA PRO A 613 -2.31 -16.77 18.30
C PRO A 613 -2.73 -18.08 18.99
N HIS A 614 -4.04 -18.36 19.07
CA HIS A 614 -4.57 -19.60 19.64
C HIS A 614 -4.54 -20.79 18.65
N ASP A 615 -4.31 -20.56 17.36
CA ASP A 615 -4.12 -21.65 16.38
C ASP A 615 -2.69 -22.21 16.44
N ARG A 616 -1.76 -21.45 17.04
CA ARG A 616 -0.34 -21.81 17.22
C ARG A 616 -0.03 -22.19 18.66
N LEU A 617 -0.86 -23.07 19.25
CA LEU A 617 -0.76 -23.39 20.67
C LEU A 617 0.62 -23.93 21.08
N GLU A 618 1.29 -24.71 20.25
CA GLU A 618 2.61 -25.28 20.57
C GLU A 618 3.74 -24.24 20.52
N ASP A 619 3.59 -23.18 19.72
CA ASP A 619 4.55 -22.07 19.68
C ASP A 619 4.25 -20.99 20.75
N ASN A 620 3.09 -21.08 21.42
CA ASN A 620 2.65 -20.07 22.36
C ASN A 620 3.51 -20.10 23.65
N PRO A 621 4.24 -19.02 23.99
CA PRO A 621 5.10 -18.99 25.16
C PRO A 621 4.31 -19.20 26.45
N ILE A 622 3.10 -18.62 26.57
CA ILE A 622 2.25 -18.76 27.75
C ILE A 622 1.85 -20.23 27.98
N ARG A 623 1.58 -20.99 26.90
CA ARG A 623 1.25 -22.42 27.05
C ARG A 623 2.43 -23.21 27.59
N ARG A 624 3.66 -22.90 27.18
CA ARG A 624 4.88 -23.51 27.74
C ARG A 624 5.01 -23.19 29.24
N LEU A 625 4.75 -21.95 29.64
CA LEU A 625 4.71 -21.56 31.06
C LEU A 625 3.71 -22.41 31.84
N LEU A 626 2.47 -22.49 31.37
CA LEU A 626 1.40 -23.25 32.05
C LEU A 626 1.70 -24.75 32.12
N ARG A 627 2.24 -25.36 31.05
CA ARG A 627 2.67 -26.78 31.09
C ARG A 627 3.79 -27.00 32.11
N SER A 628 4.75 -26.07 32.20
CA SER A 628 5.81 -26.18 33.20
C SER A 628 5.29 -26.07 34.64
N LYS A 629 4.23 -25.27 34.88
CA LYS A 629 3.55 -25.19 36.20
C LYS A 629 2.71 -26.43 36.53
N MET A 630 2.12 -27.09 35.53
CA MET A 630 1.37 -28.34 35.75
C MET A 630 2.29 -29.57 35.90
N GLY A 631 3.50 -29.53 35.31
CA GLY A 631 4.49 -30.60 35.44
C GLY A 631 5.23 -30.63 36.79
N SER A 632 5.17 -29.54 37.57
CA SER A 632 5.83 -29.45 38.88
C SER A 632 5.10 -30.16 40.03
N ASP A 633 3.93 -30.75 39.79
CA ASP A 633 3.31 -31.68 40.75
C ASP A 633 3.97 -33.07 40.76
N GLY A 634 4.91 -33.35 39.82
CA GLY A 634 5.50 -34.68 39.66
C GLY A 634 7.03 -34.78 39.70
N ASP A 635 7.78 -33.71 39.41
CA ASP A 635 9.25 -33.82 39.34
C ASP A 635 9.95 -32.54 39.84
N ARG A 636 10.47 -32.62 41.07
CA ARG A 636 11.30 -31.60 41.73
C ARG A 636 12.79 -31.82 41.46
N THR A 637 13.16 -32.43 40.35
CA THR A 637 14.57 -32.51 39.94
C THR A 637 14.86 -31.48 38.85
N LYS A 638 15.95 -30.74 39.03
CA LYS A 638 16.40 -29.63 38.18
C LYS A 638 16.39 -30.01 36.69
N PRO A 639 15.98 -29.09 35.78
CA PRO A 639 16.17 -29.28 34.34
C PRO A 639 17.65 -29.22 33.93
#